data_AF-A0A7X6CXL0-F1
#
_entry.id   AF-A0A7X6CXL0-F1
#
_cell.length_a   1.000
_cell.length_b   1.000
_cell.length_c   1.000
_cell.angle_alpha   90.00
_cell.angle_beta   90.00
_cell.angle_gamma   90.00
#
_symmetry.space_group_name_H-M   'P 1'
#
loop_
_entity.id
_entity.type
_entity.pdbx_description
1 polymer ?
#
loop_
_entity_poly.entity_id
_entity_poly.type
_entity_poly.pdbx_seq_one_letter_code
_entity_poly.pdbx_strand_id
1 'polypeptide(L)'
;MSGTIAATPAGPDPSAAGPARLSVSTVRQFVTARSKLCDGAVRVMLLRATPQWDGAAEQPTADGTRVRVAVAPSVLAVHEQILGHLEAPAPPEPRVLVVLTDRENTELDPGLLARVYGHRIRSVDNWEVVQEAFGASGLDTRLRGETWAAEALLDAAGTRGWRTIGRGVLSRDEALARLTRRRLRLDDDSGDTPAGRVPPGASDRVDPVALFRWTLTPGGPELLRELRGPEKAGLSRFLAAPEQGGAAGRVITALVDADHGPDAAAYAVVCAALWGHAEADHDLYRARGRAERWLGEQPPAQGDELDRLLASFARSGEAYVRDLLDRGEHRLADPVLTRAAQLVSQFGAQAAATASPLLPAGLDARFAAAGHALAGDSSEVVTDSVTALRTHALARRDGETRARIERVRMAVRLRRWLAGNPSETIDSVSDGTDRQIRELGWADRALEHLEAGGDPDAVLAGAYNRIGDQVRRTRRALDHAFSERLAVWTADAGSAGSLLTVESLLTRVVAPVVAEPGRRVLLLLLDGMSAAVAAELGQELRRQWAEFDPLPGAHGAPVRRGVAAALPTLTAVSRTSLFTGTLMKGDQNDEKRLFPLHACWQGAPAAVFHKDDLRGPDTGSPFSTALGEALADERMHVAVVLNTVDDRLAKEQKLGDGAWRANEVSGLEALLRAARANGMTVLLTSDHGHVVERRSSKLDAPAGAIGSSRHRGPGGPVAPSEIALAGPRVVWPEPGAHIVALRDHDARYTALKAGYHGGATLAEFTVPLLALLPFGAEPPQGWRELGDPAPLWWSEGTGIETEAGAEAVTASGVAAPAATPSRPGAKQTRKATQPPAEGVISLFGEDALAPLASPNPADPATKPEAPSPQAQSPAVALVERLVATELYAAQLELLARKPREPSSLPKALVALVEAGTLPLTALAERAGQPASRAHGFAATLAQLLNYDGAQILEILPDNRTLRLHRAQLIEQFGLRTP
;
A
#
# COMPACT_ATOMS: atom_id res chain seq x y z
N MET A 1 -53.83 -69.44 -29.94
CA MET A 1 -52.83 -68.36 -30.04
C MET A 1 -52.94 -67.57 -28.74
N SER A 2 -52.28 -67.97 -27.65
CA SER A 2 -50.82 -68.00 -27.38
C SER A 2 -50.19 -66.62 -27.43
N GLY A 3 -49.58 -66.18 -26.32
CA GLY A 3 -48.70 -65.00 -26.27
C GLY A 3 -48.88 -64.11 -25.04
N THR A 4 -48.70 -64.62 -23.82
CA THR A 4 -47.49 -64.39 -22.99
C THR A 4 -47.46 -63.01 -22.29
N ILE A 5 -47.94 -62.99 -21.04
CA ILE A 5 -47.68 -61.92 -20.06
C ILE A 5 -46.30 -62.21 -19.46
N ALA A 6 -45.33 -61.33 -19.70
CA ALA A 6 -44.00 -61.40 -19.11
C ALA A 6 -44.07 -60.98 -17.64
N ALA A 7 -43.71 -61.89 -16.74
CA ALA A 7 -43.56 -61.64 -15.32
C ALA A 7 -42.34 -60.75 -15.06
N THR A 8 -42.55 -59.72 -14.24
CA THR A 8 -41.53 -58.91 -13.59
C THR A 8 -40.64 -59.82 -12.72
N PRO A 9 -39.30 -59.75 -12.81
CA PRO A 9 -38.45 -60.52 -11.92
C PRO A 9 -38.59 -59.97 -10.49
N ALA A 10 -38.97 -60.84 -9.57
CA ALA A 10 -38.85 -60.59 -8.14
C ALA A 10 -37.38 -60.25 -7.83
N GLY A 11 -37.16 -59.14 -7.13
CA GLY A 11 -35.84 -58.78 -6.62
C GLY A 11 -35.28 -59.90 -5.74
N PRO A 12 -33.95 -60.06 -5.68
CA PRO A 12 -33.35 -61.10 -4.86
C PRO A 12 -33.71 -60.89 -3.38
N ASP A 13 -34.20 -61.95 -2.74
CA ASP A 13 -34.30 -62.04 -1.28
C ASP A 13 -32.95 -61.68 -0.63
N PRO A 14 -32.91 -60.88 0.45
CA PRO A 14 -31.67 -60.47 1.10
C PRO A 14 -30.98 -61.59 1.92
N SER A 15 -31.32 -62.86 1.72
CA SER A 15 -30.91 -63.96 2.61
C SER A 15 -29.78 -64.86 2.09
N ALA A 16 -29.15 -64.58 0.94
CA ALA A 16 -28.15 -65.47 0.34
C ALA A 16 -26.71 -64.89 0.28
N ALA A 17 -26.35 -63.96 1.15
CA ALA A 17 -24.94 -63.62 1.37
C ALA A 17 -24.40 -64.47 2.54
N GLY A 18 -23.35 -65.25 2.30
CA GLY A 18 -22.65 -65.97 3.37
C GLY A 18 -22.14 -65.02 4.47
N PRO A 19 -21.82 -65.53 5.68
CA PRO A 19 -21.46 -64.69 6.82
C PRO A 19 -20.19 -63.87 6.52
N ALA A 20 -20.27 -62.55 6.72
CA ALA A 20 -19.22 -61.61 6.36
C ALA A 20 -17.94 -61.81 7.19
N ARG A 21 -16.79 -61.47 6.61
CA ARG A 21 -15.51 -61.43 7.31
C ARG A 21 -15.45 -60.17 8.18
N LEU A 22 -15.09 -60.29 9.46
CA LEU A 22 -15.00 -59.15 10.36
C LEU A 22 -13.56 -58.62 10.47
N SER A 23 -13.41 -57.31 10.32
CA SER A 23 -12.12 -56.63 10.50
C SER A 23 -11.76 -56.51 11.98
N VAL A 24 -10.46 -56.33 12.27
CA VAL A 24 -9.97 -56.08 13.63
C VAL A 24 -10.66 -54.87 14.26
N SER A 25 -10.77 -53.79 13.50
CA SER A 25 -11.41 -52.53 13.92
C SER A 25 -12.89 -52.72 14.23
N THR A 26 -13.63 -53.47 13.40
CA THR A 26 -15.05 -53.80 13.63
C THR A 26 -15.25 -54.54 14.94
N VAL A 27 -14.47 -55.59 15.21
CA VAL A 27 -14.59 -56.37 16.45
C VAL A 27 -14.26 -55.51 17.68
N ARG A 28 -13.18 -54.71 17.62
CA ARG A 28 -12.79 -53.81 18.72
C ARG A 28 -13.89 -52.79 19.03
N GLN A 29 -14.45 -52.15 18.01
CA GLN A 29 -15.51 -51.16 18.18
C GLN A 29 -16.82 -51.82 18.65
N PHE A 30 -17.18 -52.99 18.12
CA PHE A 30 -18.38 -53.73 18.53
C PHE A 30 -18.35 -54.14 20.01
N VAL A 31 -17.17 -54.55 20.51
CA VAL A 31 -17.00 -54.86 21.94
C VAL A 31 -17.00 -53.60 22.79
N THR A 32 -16.26 -52.56 22.38
CA THR A 32 -16.17 -51.27 23.10
C THR A 32 -17.55 -50.64 23.28
N ALA A 33 -18.41 -50.68 22.26
CA ALA A 33 -19.77 -50.14 22.33
C ALA A 33 -20.66 -50.81 23.40
N ARG A 34 -20.25 -51.95 23.94
CA ARG A 34 -21.02 -52.76 24.90
C ARG A 34 -20.31 -52.78 26.25
N SER A 35 -20.42 -51.68 26.99
CA SER A 35 -19.82 -51.51 28.32
C SER A 35 -20.08 -52.64 29.32
N LYS A 36 -21.23 -53.34 29.19
CA LYS A 36 -21.57 -54.52 30.02
C LYS A 36 -20.73 -55.77 29.76
N LEU A 37 -19.98 -55.83 28.65
CA LEU A 37 -19.00 -56.91 28.40
C LEU A 37 -17.72 -56.70 29.20
N CYS A 38 -17.41 -55.45 29.55
CA CYS A 38 -16.18 -55.05 30.24
C CYS A 38 -16.43 -54.78 31.74
N ASP A 39 -17.44 -55.43 32.34
CA ASP A 39 -17.83 -55.29 33.76
C ASP A 39 -16.89 -56.04 34.74
N GLY A 40 -15.81 -56.64 34.22
CA GLY A 40 -14.86 -57.43 35.00
C GLY A 40 -15.24 -58.91 35.16
N ALA A 41 -16.40 -59.36 34.69
CA ALA A 41 -16.76 -60.78 34.70
C ALA A 41 -16.13 -61.55 33.53
N VAL A 42 -16.00 -62.87 33.67
CA VAL A 42 -15.59 -63.74 32.55
C VAL A 42 -16.79 -63.90 31.61
N ARG A 43 -16.63 -63.49 30.34
CA ARG A 43 -17.72 -63.44 29.34
C ARG A 43 -17.26 -64.08 28.04
N VAL A 44 -18.19 -64.76 27.36
CA VAL A 44 -18.02 -65.23 25.98
C VAL A 44 -19.09 -64.59 25.10
N MET A 45 -18.70 -64.01 23.96
CA MET A 45 -19.59 -63.46 22.96
C MET A 45 -19.41 -64.17 21.63
N LEU A 46 -20.52 -64.62 21.02
CA LEU A 46 -20.52 -65.27 19.72
C LEU A 46 -20.92 -64.26 18.64
N LEU A 47 -20.08 -64.09 17.62
CA LEU A 47 -20.36 -63.25 16.46
C LEU A 47 -20.48 -64.11 15.20
N ARG A 48 -21.55 -63.88 14.44
CA ARG A 48 -21.78 -64.51 13.15
C ARG A 48 -20.85 -63.87 12.12
N ALA A 49 -19.85 -64.62 11.66
CA ALA A 49 -18.82 -64.17 10.72
C ALA A 49 -18.20 -65.36 9.99
N THR A 50 -17.52 -65.12 8.88
CA THR A 50 -16.59 -66.13 8.35
C THR A 50 -15.59 -66.49 9.48
N PRO A 51 -15.34 -67.78 9.79
CA PRO A 51 -14.45 -68.20 10.89
C PRO A 51 -12.97 -68.03 10.50
N GLN A 52 -12.59 -66.79 10.20
CA GLN A 52 -11.25 -66.36 9.82
C GLN A 52 -10.87 -65.12 10.64
N TRP A 53 -9.62 -65.07 11.10
CA TRP A 53 -9.11 -63.96 11.88
C TRP A 53 -7.65 -63.68 11.55
N ASP A 54 -7.39 -62.49 11.01
CA ASP A 54 -6.05 -62.06 10.62
C ASP A 54 -5.35 -61.21 11.70
N GLY A 55 -6.06 -60.88 12.78
CA GLY A 55 -5.54 -60.07 13.87
C GLY A 55 -4.79 -60.90 14.93
N ALA A 56 -4.07 -60.21 15.82
CA ALA A 56 -3.59 -60.85 17.04
C ALA A 56 -4.75 -61.49 17.83
N ALA A 57 -4.51 -62.62 18.50
CA ALA A 57 -5.53 -63.29 19.30
C ALA A 57 -6.02 -62.41 20.47
N GLU A 58 -5.20 -61.46 20.93
CA GLU A 58 -5.58 -60.49 21.94
C GLU A 58 -5.65 -59.09 21.35
N GLN A 59 -6.74 -58.39 21.64
CA GLN A 59 -7.05 -57.08 21.10
C GLN A 59 -7.31 -56.07 22.23
N PRO A 60 -6.70 -54.88 22.21
CA PRO A 60 -7.04 -53.81 23.14
C PRO A 60 -8.33 -53.10 22.69
N THR A 61 -9.24 -52.78 23.61
CA THR A 61 -10.42 -51.93 23.36
C THR A 61 -10.11 -50.46 23.62
N ALA A 62 -10.99 -49.54 23.22
CA ALA A 62 -10.78 -48.10 23.47
C ALA A 62 -10.77 -47.75 24.97
N ASP A 63 -11.51 -48.52 25.78
CA ASP A 63 -11.62 -48.34 27.23
C ASP A 63 -10.45 -48.99 28.02
N GLY A 64 -9.39 -49.44 27.33
CA GLY A 64 -8.21 -50.06 27.93
C GLY A 64 -8.37 -51.56 28.29
N THR A 65 -9.57 -52.13 28.13
CA THR A 65 -9.82 -53.55 28.39
C THR A 65 -9.26 -54.43 27.26
N ARG A 66 -8.61 -55.56 27.58
CA ARG A 66 -8.17 -56.54 26.58
C ARG A 66 -9.27 -57.57 26.32
N VAL A 67 -9.39 -58.04 25.08
CA VAL A 67 -10.34 -59.08 24.68
C VAL A 67 -9.60 -60.14 23.86
N ARG A 68 -9.96 -61.40 24.03
CA ARG A 68 -9.44 -62.50 23.22
C ARG A 68 -10.39 -62.77 22.06
N VAL A 69 -9.86 -62.96 20.85
CA VAL A 69 -10.62 -63.33 19.66
C VAL A 69 -10.20 -64.71 19.21
N ALA A 70 -11.17 -65.60 19.02
CA ALA A 70 -10.97 -66.96 18.52
C ALA A 70 -11.93 -67.24 17.35
N VAL A 71 -11.54 -68.17 16.48
CA VAL A 71 -12.38 -68.63 15.38
C VAL A 71 -12.90 -70.03 15.68
N ALA A 72 -14.15 -70.30 15.32
CA ALA A 72 -14.78 -71.60 15.51
C ALA A 72 -15.55 -72.00 14.23
N PRO A 73 -14.98 -72.86 13.37
CA PRO A 73 -15.58 -73.24 12.09
C PRO A 73 -16.66 -74.33 12.21
N SER A 74 -16.94 -74.83 13.41
CA SER A 74 -17.93 -75.88 13.64
C SER A 74 -18.63 -75.71 15.00
N VAL A 75 -19.78 -76.35 15.17
CA VAL A 75 -20.52 -76.40 16.45
C VAL A 75 -19.64 -76.93 17.59
N LEU A 76 -18.84 -77.96 17.33
CA LEU A 76 -17.93 -78.52 18.32
C LEU A 76 -16.82 -77.53 18.71
N ALA A 77 -16.26 -76.80 17.74
CA ALA A 77 -15.27 -75.76 18.02
C ALA A 77 -15.88 -74.61 18.84
N VAL A 78 -17.13 -74.21 18.57
CA VAL A 78 -17.84 -73.20 19.38
C VAL A 78 -17.98 -73.69 20.82
N HIS A 79 -18.36 -74.95 21.01
CA HIS A 79 -18.50 -75.58 22.32
C HIS A 79 -17.16 -75.63 23.09
N GLU A 80 -16.08 -76.05 22.43
CA GLU A 80 -14.73 -76.10 23.00
C GLU A 80 -14.26 -74.71 23.46
N GLN A 81 -14.44 -73.67 22.63
CA GLN A 81 -14.05 -72.31 22.97
C GLN A 81 -14.83 -71.75 24.15
N ILE A 82 -16.15 -72.01 24.24
CA ILE A 82 -16.99 -71.55 25.35
C ILE A 82 -16.59 -72.22 26.66
N LEU A 83 -16.48 -73.55 26.67
CA LEU A 83 -16.12 -74.30 27.88
C LEU A 83 -14.69 -74.00 28.32
N GLY A 84 -13.74 -74.01 27.39
CA GLY A 84 -12.34 -73.72 27.67
C GLY A 84 -12.10 -72.34 28.28
N HIS A 85 -12.99 -71.37 28.01
CA HIS A 85 -12.91 -70.02 28.59
C HIS A 85 -13.69 -69.88 29.90
N LEU A 86 -14.88 -70.46 30.00
CA LEU A 86 -15.73 -70.33 31.20
C LEU A 86 -15.36 -71.28 32.34
N GLU A 87 -14.78 -72.43 32.03
CA GLU A 87 -14.44 -73.50 33.00
C GLU A 87 -12.93 -73.63 33.22
N ALA A 88 -12.17 -72.61 32.82
CA ALA A 88 -10.72 -72.57 33.02
C ALA A 88 -10.38 -72.67 34.53
N PRO A 89 -9.33 -73.43 34.92
CA PRO A 89 -8.92 -73.61 36.32
C PRO A 89 -8.58 -72.31 37.06
N ALA A 90 -8.19 -71.27 36.32
CA ALA A 90 -7.99 -69.92 36.81
C ALA A 90 -8.75 -68.93 35.90
N PRO A 91 -9.19 -67.76 36.40
CA PRO A 91 -9.88 -66.78 35.59
C PRO A 91 -9.03 -66.39 34.37
N PRO A 92 -9.53 -66.55 33.13
CA PRO A 92 -8.73 -66.26 31.94
C PRO A 92 -8.43 -64.76 31.85
N GLU A 93 -7.20 -64.43 31.46
CA GLU A 93 -6.81 -63.10 31.01
C GLU A 93 -6.50 -63.17 29.50
N PRO A 94 -7.18 -62.38 28.65
CA PRO A 94 -8.27 -61.43 28.94
C PRO A 94 -9.61 -62.09 29.31
N ARG A 95 -10.41 -61.48 30.19
CA ARG A 95 -11.67 -62.05 30.72
C ARG A 95 -12.80 -62.19 29.70
N VAL A 96 -12.72 -61.47 28.59
CA VAL A 96 -13.73 -61.48 27.51
C VAL A 96 -13.20 -62.26 26.32
N LEU A 97 -13.91 -63.30 25.90
CA LEU A 97 -13.67 -64.04 24.66
C LEU A 97 -14.73 -63.70 23.62
N VAL A 98 -14.28 -63.37 22.41
CA VAL A 98 -15.11 -63.19 21.21
C VAL A 98 -14.84 -64.36 20.27
N VAL A 99 -15.87 -65.15 19.96
CA VAL A 99 -15.77 -66.29 19.05
C VAL A 99 -16.45 -65.93 17.73
N LEU A 100 -15.69 -66.01 16.64
CA LEU A 100 -16.17 -65.80 15.28
C LEU A 100 -16.58 -67.14 14.67
N THR A 101 -17.85 -67.27 14.28
CA THR A 101 -18.39 -68.53 13.74
C THR A 101 -19.41 -68.27 12.64
N ASP A 102 -19.47 -69.17 11.66
CA ASP A 102 -20.46 -69.14 10.57
C ASP A 102 -21.80 -69.81 10.95
N ARG A 103 -21.87 -70.42 12.14
CA ARG A 103 -23.05 -71.13 12.65
C ARG A 103 -24.21 -70.20 12.95
N GLU A 104 -25.42 -70.76 12.88
CA GLU A 104 -26.67 -70.11 13.27
C GLU A 104 -27.13 -70.53 14.68
N ASN A 105 -28.02 -69.73 15.28
CA ASN A 105 -28.53 -69.99 16.63
C ASN A 105 -29.20 -71.35 16.77
N THR A 106 -29.86 -71.83 15.72
CA THR A 106 -30.55 -73.13 15.68
C THR A 106 -29.61 -74.32 15.68
N GLU A 107 -28.32 -74.12 15.37
CA GLU A 107 -27.30 -75.17 15.34
C GLU A 107 -26.60 -75.36 16.70
N LEU A 108 -26.81 -74.47 17.67
CA LEU A 108 -26.21 -74.55 19.01
C LEU A 108 -27.23 -74.99 20.07
N ASP A 109 -26.76 -75.78 21.03
CA ASP A 109 -27.56 -76.21 22.18
C ASP A 109 -28.04 -74.99 23.02
N PRO A 110 -29.32 -74.93 23.42
CA PRO A 110 -29.84 -73.83 24.24
C PRO A 110 -29.12 -73.65 25.59
N GLY A 111 -28.62 -74.75 26.19
CA GLY A 111 -27.83 -74.70 27.42
C GLY A 111 -26.47 -74.04 27.22
N LEU A 112 -25.87 -74.21 26.04
CA LEU A 112 -24.65 -73.51 25.63
C LEU A 112 -24.92 -72.02 25.35
N LEU A 113 -26.01 -71.71 24.64
CA LEU A 113 -26.42 -70.33 24.38
C LEU A 113 -26.73 -69.57 25.67
N ALA A 114 -27.32 -70.21 26.68
CA ALA A 114 -27.57 -69.58 27.99
C ALA A 114 -26.29 -69.06 28.67
N ARG A 115 -25.12 -69.61 28.34
CA ARG A 115 -23.82 -69.27 28.94
C ARG A 115 -23.06 -68.16 28.20
N VAL A 116 -23.52 -67.74 27.02
CA VAL A 116 -22.88 -66.67 26.23
C VAL A 116 -23.61 -65.33 26.37
N TYR A 117 -22.89 -64.23 26.18
CA TYR A 117 -23.39 -62.87 26.35
C TYR A 117 -24.58 -62.58 25.43
N GLY A 118 -25.74 -62.32 26.03
CA GLY A 118 -26.99 -62.02 25.32
C GLY A 118 -27.71 -63.24 24.75
N HIS A 119 -27.32 -64.45 25.17
CA HIS A 119 -28.00 -65.72 24.89
C HIS A 119 -28.22 -66.08 23.41
N ARG A 120 -27.35 -65.55 22.52
CA ARG A 120 -27.44 -65.75 21.07
C ARG A 120 -26.10 -65.49 20.37
N ILE A 121 -25.92 -66.08 19.20
CA ILE A 121 -25.00 -65.63 18.16
C ILE A 121 -25.53 -64.31 17.59
N ARG A 122 -24.69 -63.28 17.56
CA ARG A 122 -25.04 -61.94 17.05
C ARG A 122 -24.50 -61.75 15.64
N SER A 123 -25.35 -61.31 14.72
CA SER A 123 -24.89 -60.69 13.47
C SER A 123 -24.34 -59.30 13.76
N VAL A 124 -23.24 -58.93 13.10
CA VAL A 124 -22.68 -57.58 13.19
C VAL A 124 -23.18 -56.77 12.01
N ASP A 125 -24.01 -55.76 12.27
CA ASP A 125 -24.27 -54.69 11.30
C ASP A 125 -23.25 -53.56 11.52
N ASN A 126 -22.37 -53.35 10.55
CA ASN A 126 -21.34 -52.29 10.61
C ASN A 126 -21.95 -50.91 10.89
N TRP A 127 -23.17 -50.63 10.43
CA TRP A 127 -23.85 -49.36 10.67
C TRP A 127 -24.33 -49.22 12.11
N GLU A 128 -24.81 -50.29 12.76
CA GLU A 128 -25.12 -50.26 14.20
C GLU A 128 -23.87 -49.91 15.01
N VAL A 129 -22.71 -50.46 14.63
CA VAL A 129 -21.43 -50.16 15.30
C VAL A 129 -21.01 -48.71 15.08
N VAL A 130 -21.15 -48.18 13.87
CA VAL A 130 -20.87 -46.77 13.58
C VAL A 130 -21.80 -45.87 14.39
N GLN A 131 -23.10 -46.18 14.45
CA GLN A 131 -24.06 -45.43 15.23
C GLN A 131 -23.67 -45.38 16.72
N GLU A 132 -23.35 -46.53 17.31
CA GLU A 132 -22.88 -46.64 18.70
C GLU A 132 -21.56 -45.89 18.91
N ALA A 133 -20.59 -46.01 17.99
CA ALA A 133 -19.26 -45.37 18.09
C ALA A 133 -19.32 -43.83 18.07
N PHE A 134 -20.30 -43.25 17.38
CA PHE A 134 -20.57 -41.81 17.41
C PHE A 134 -21.55 -41.40 18.53
N GLY A 135 -22.09 -42.35 19.30
CA GLY A 135 -23.12 -42.13 20.30
C GLY A 135 -24.43 -41.57 19.73
N ALA A 136 -24.71 -41.83 18.46
CA ALA A 136 -25.84 -41.28 17.72
C ALA A 136 -27.16 -41.99 18.04
N SER A 137 -28.29 -41.27 18.02
CA SER A 137 -29.62 -41.86 18.20
C SER A 137 -30.20 -42.47 16.93
N GLY A 138 -29.63 -42.12 15.77
CA GLY A 138 -30.00 -42.66 14.47
C GLY A 138 -28.98 -42.33 13.38
N LEU A 139 -29.16 -42.90 12.20
CA LEU A 139 -28.32 -42.67 11.02
C LEU A 139 -29.15 -42.15 9.84
N ASP A 140 -28.55 -41.26 9.06
CA ASP A 140 -29.09 -40.83 7.77
C ASP A 140 -29.13 -42.00 6.77
N THR A 141 -30.27 -42.14 6.07
CA THR A 141 -30.46 -43.11 4.98
C THR A 141 -29.44 -42.95 3.85
N ARG A 142 -29.00 -41.72 3.54
CA ARG A 142 -27.98 -41.46 2.52
C ARG A 142 -26.61 -42.00 2.93
N LEU A 143 -26.31 -41.97 4.22
CA LEU A 143 -25.08 -42.53 4.77
C LEU A 143 -25.09 -44.06 4.66
N ARG A 144 -26.22 -44.73 4.96
CA ARG A 144 -26.35 -46.18 4.82
C ARG A 144 -26.10 -46.70 3.39
N GLY A 145 -26.35 -45.86 2.38
CA GLY A 145 -26.08 -46.19 0.97
C GLY A 145 -24.59 -46.21 0.60
N GLU A 146 -23.70 -45.67 1.43
CA GLU A 146 -22.25 -45.62 1.19
C GLU A 146 -21.57 -46.86 1.81
N THR A 147 -21.64 -48.01 1.15
CA THR A 147 -21.16 -49.30 1.69
C THR A 147 -19.68 -49.29 2.12
N TRP A 148 -18.84 -48.50 1.46
CA TRP A 148 -17.43 -48.32 1.81
C TRP A 148 -17.22 -47.51 3.11
N ALA A 149 -18.15 -46.60 3.44
CA ALA A 149 -17.95 -45.62 4.50
C ALA A 149 -18.04 -46.24 5.89
N ALA A 150 -18.89 -47.26 6.07
CA ALA A 150 -19.00 -47.95 7.36
C ALA A 150 -17.68 -48.58 7.79
N GLU A 151 -17.01 -49.30 6.89
CA GLU A 151 -15.71 -49.89 7.16
C GLU A 151 -14.62 -48.83 7.38
N ALA A 152 -14.61 -47.79 6.55
CA ALA A 152 -13.64 -46.70 6.66
C ALA A 152 -13.78 -45.93 7.99
N LEU A 153 -15.01 -45.67 8.45
CA LEU A 153 -15.29 -45.01 9.73
C LEU A 153 -14.84 -45.87 10.92
N LEU A 154 -15.10 -47.18 10.90
CA LEU A 154 -14.67 -48.09 11.96
C LEU A 154 -13.15 -48.25 11.99
N ASP A 155 -12.52 -48.30 10.82
CA ASP A 155 -11.07 -48.40 10.68
C ASP A 155 -10.37 -47.13 11.19
N ALA A 156 -10.83 -45.95 10.74
CA ALA A 156 -10.26 -44.68 11.15
C ALA A 156 -10.43 -44.39 12.65
N ALA A 157 -11.44 -44.97 13.32
CA ALA A 157 -11.68 -44.80 14.76
C ALA A 157 -10.47 -45.20 15.63
N GLY A 158 -9.75 -46.27 15.25
CA GLY A 158 -8.59 -46.79 15.97
C GLY A 158 -8.87 -47.04 17.46
N THR A 159 -7.90 -46.72 18.34
CA THR A 159 -8.05 -46.74 19.81
C THR A 159 -8.75 -45.51 20.37
N ARG A 160 -8.66 -44.36 19.67
CA ARG A 160 -9.18 -43.08 20.16
C ARG A 160 -10.71 -42.95 20.05
N GLY A 161 -11.35 -43.80 19.24
CA GLY A 161 -12.78 -43.71 18.95
C GLY A 161 -13.16 -42.42 18.19
N TRP A 162 -14.45 -42.16 18.10
CA TRP A 162 -15.01 -40.92 17.55
C TRP A 162 -15.56 -40.03 18.65
N ARG A 163 -15.48 -38.71 18.46
CA ARG A 163 -16.15 -37.75 19.34
C ARG A 163 -17.66 -37.95 19.23
N THR A 164 -18.35 -38.12 20.35
CA THR A 164 -19.82 -38.30 20.33
C THR A 164 -20.54 -37.08 19.78
N ILE A 165 -21.62 -37.29 19.04
CA ILE A 165 -22.55 -36.25 18.58
C ILE A 165 -23.75 -36.05 19.52
N GLY A 166 -23.79 -36.77 20.65
CA GLY A 166 -24.95 -36.81 21.54
C GLY A 166 -26.16 -37.52 20.92
N ARG A 167 -27.36 -37.28 21.45
CA ARG A 167 -28.62 -37.94 20.99
C ARG A 167 -29.12 -37.49 19.60
N GLY A 168 -28.26 -36.97 18.74
CA GLY A 168 -28.59 -36.55 17.37
C GLY A 168 -28.52 -37.69 16.35
N VAL A 169 -29.02 -37.43 15.13
CA VAL A 169 -28.86 -38.32 13.97
C VAL A 169 -27.52 -38.03 13.29
N LEU A 170 -26.70 -39.05 13.06
CA LEU A 170 -25.44 -38.91 12.31
C LEU A 170 -25.75 -38.74 10.83
N SER A 171 -25.54 -37.52 10.32
CA SER A 171 -25.74 -37.20 8.91
C SER A 171 -24.61 -37.74 8.05
N ARG A 172 -24.88 -37.93 6.75
CA ARG A 172 -23.84 -38.29 5.78
C ARG A 172 -22.69 -37.29 5.80
N ASP A 173 -23.01 -36.00 5.81
CA ASP A 173 -21.98 -34.95 5.71
C ASP A 173 -21.12 -34.88 6.96
N GLU A 174 -21.69 -35.02 8.17
CA GLU A 174 -20.93 -35.01 9.42
C GLU A 174 -19.98 -36.22 9.51
N ALA A 175 -20.47 -37.41 9.15
CA ALA A 175 -19.67 -38.62 9.17
C ALA A 175 -18.49 -38.54 8.18
N LEU A 176 -18.77 -38.13 6.94
CA LEU A 176 -17.76 -38.05 5.89
C LEU A 176 -16.78 -36.88 6.12
N ALA A 177 -17.24 -35.75 6.66
CA ALA A 177 -16.37 -34.64 7.05
C ALA A 177 -15.33 -35.06 8.09
N ARG A 178 -15.78 -35.72 9.17
CA ARG A 178 -14.89 -36.22 10.23
C ARG A 178 -13.95 -37.32 9.74
N LEU A 179 -14.45 -38.22 8.88
CA LEU A 179 -13.61 -39.22 8.24
C LEU A 179 -12.51 -38.56 7.39
N THR A 180 -12.88 -37.59 6.56
CA THR A 180 -11.97 -36.85 5.68
C THR A 180 -10.90 -36.14 6.49
N ARG A 181 -11.28 -35.34 7.49
CA ARG A 181 -10.34 -34.61 8.36
C ARG A 181 -9.34 -35.54 9.03
N ARG A 182 -9.79 -36.69 9.50
CA ARG A 182 -8.92 -37.67 10.17
C ARG A 182 -8.01 -38.44 9.20
N ARG A 183 -8.50 -38.85 8.04
CA ARG A 183 -7.71 -39.56 7.03
C ARG A 183 -6.66 -38.67 6.38
N LEU A 184 -7.04 -37.44 6.05
CA LEU A 184 -6.18 -36.47 5.38
C LEU A 184 -5.38 -35.60 6.35
N ARG A 185 -5.59 -35.75 7.66
CA ARG A 185 -4.93 -34.97 8.73
C ARG A 185 -5.07 -33.46 8.51
N LEU A 186 -6.31 -33.02 8.25
CA LEU A 186 -6.62 -31.60 7.98
C LEU A 186 -6.64 -30.72 9.24
N ASP A 187 -6.65 -31.33 10.42
CA ASP A 187 -6.61 -30.62 11.69
C ASP A 187 -5.14 -30.35 12.07
N ASP A 188 -4.80 -29.08 12.31
CA ASP A 188 -3.42 -28.65 12.58
C ASP A 188 -2.79 -29.45 13.73
N ASP A 189 -1.62 -30.03 13.46
CA ASP A 189 -0.77 -30.79 14.37
C ASP A 189 -0.06 -29.86 15.38
N SER A 190 -0.80 -28.91 15.98
CA SER A 190 -0.39 -28.26 17.23
C SER A 190 -0.82 -29.15 18.39
N GLY A 191 0.08 -30.03 18.80
CA GLY A 191 -0.03 -30.77 20.06
C GLY A 191 -0.34 -29.84 21.24
N ASP A 192 -0.99 -30.41 22.26
CA ASP A 192 -1.33 -29.80 23.56
C ASP A 192 -2.40 -28.71 23.59
N THR A 193 -3.60 -29.04 23.10
CA THR A 193 -4.79 -28.65 23.88
C THR A 193 -5.36 -29.89 24.58
N PRO A 194 -5.23 -29.99 25.93
CA PRO A 194 -6.05 -30.92 26.69
C PRO A 194 -7.51 -30.57 26.42
N ALA A 195 -8.33 -31.60 26.25
CA ALA A 195 -9.79 -31.55 26.12
C ALA A 195 -10.44 -30.16 26.26
N GLY A 196 -10.81 -29.57 25.13
CA GLY A 196 -11.91 -28.60 25.07
C GLY A 196 -11.51 -27.13 24.98
N ARG A 197 -11.46 -26.61 23.75
CA ARG A 197 -12.20 -25.42 23.30
C ARG A 197 -11.98 -25.22 21.80
N VAL A 198 -12.82 -25.85 20.99
CA VAL A 198 -13.16 -25.32 19.66
C VAL A 198 -14.41 -24.46 19.87
N PRO A 199 -14.49 -23.24 19.32
CA PRO A 199 -15.67 -22.39 19.46
C PRO A 199 -16.94 -23.11 18.98
N PRO A 200 -18.08 -22.99 19.68
CA PRO A 200 -19.35 -23.52 19.19
C PRO A 200 -19.72 -22.82 17.88
N GLY A 201 -19.79 -23.58 16.77
CA GLY A 201 -20.12 -23.07 15.44
C GLY A 201 -19.08 -23.33 14.35
N ALA A 202 -17.90 -23.89 14.68
CA ALA A 202 -16.96 -24.37 13.66
C ALA A 202 -17.59 -25.58 12.94
N SER A 203 -18.00 -25.38 11.70
CA SER A 203 -18.50 -26.45 10.84
C SER A 203 -17.38 -27.45 10.57
N ASP A 204 -17.63 -28.76 10.74
CA ASP A 204 -16.67 -29.82 10.38
C ASP A 204 -16.43 -29.88 8.85
N ARG A 205 -17.09 -29.04 8.05
CA ARG A 205 -16.92 -28.89 6.60
C ARG A 205 -15.46 -28.74 6.19
N VAL A 206 -15.14 -29.30 5.02
CA VAL A 206 -13.83 -29.19 4.39
C VAL A 206 -13.94 -28.17 3.26
N ASP A 207 -13.52 -26.94 3.53
CA ASP A 207 -13.58 -25.84 2.57
C ASP A 207 -12.37 -25.86 1.60
N PRO A 208 -12.41 -25.08 0.50
CA PRO A 208 -11.29 -24.99 -0.44
C PRO A 208 -9.97 -24.52 0.19
N VAL A 209 -10.02 -23.67 1.22
CA VAL A 209 -8.83 -23.11 1.88
C VAL A 209 -8.09 -24.21 2.65
N ALA A 210 -8.83 -25.05 3.39
CA ALA A 210 -8.30 -26.21 4.09
C ALA A 210 -7.67 -27.20 3.10
N LEU A 211 -8.29 -27.41 1.93
CA LEU A 211 -7.73 -28.28 0.89
C LEU A 211 -6.44 -27.73 0.29
N PHE A 212 -6.38 -26.45 -0.09
CA PHE A 212 -5.14 -25.88 -0.60
C PHE A 212 -4.03 -25.93 0.45
N ARG A 213 -4.32 -25.59 1.71
CA ARG A 213 -3.35 -25.72 2.81
C ARG A 213 -2.83 -27.16 2.93
N TRP A 214 -3.74 -28.14 2.89
CA TRP A 214 -3.38 -29.56 2.93
C TRP A 214 -2.51 -29.99 1.76
N THR A 215 -2.74 -29.48 0.55
CA THR A 215 -1.86 -29.80 -0.61
C THR A 215 -0.43 -29.28 -0.44
N LEU A 216 -0.22 -28.27 0.40
CA LEU A 216 1.10 -27.73 0.74
C LEU A 216 1.76 -28.47 1.92
N THR A 217 1.03 -29.32 2.64
CA THR A 217 1.59 -30.15 3.70
C THR A 217 2.44 -31.26 3.08
N PRO A 218 3.71 -31.45 3.51
CA PRO A 218 4.55 -32.53 3.02
C PRO A 218 3.88 -33.90 3.23
N GLY A 219 3.70 -34.69 2.17
CA GLY A 219 3.02 -35.97 2.25
C GLY A 219 1.50 -35.89 2.35
N GLY A 220 0.90 -34.70 2.31
CA GLY A 220 -0.54 -34.49 2.44
C GLY A 220 -1.33 -35.19 1.32
N PRO A 221 -1.14 -34.78 0.05
CA PRO A 221 -1.73 -35.43 -1.12
C PRO A 221 -1.59 -36.95 -1.17
N GLU A 222 -0.45 -37.48 -0.69
CA GLU A 222 -0.16 -38.91 -0.62
C GLU A 222 -1.18 -39.67 0.23
N LEU A 223 -1.67 -39.05 1.32
CA LEU A 223 -2.65 -39.67 2.21
C LEU A 223 -3.95 -40.02 1.50
N LEU A 224 -4.40 -39.22 0.53
CA LEU A 224 -5.58 -39.53 -0.27
C LEU A 224 -5.29 -40.63 -1.30
N ARG A 225 -4.09 -40.60 -1.89
CA ARG A 225 -3.67 -41.57 -2.91
C ARG A 225 -3.53 -42.98 -2.36
N GLU A 226 -3.05 -43.11 -1.13
CA GLU A 226 -2.83 -44.37 -0.42
C GLU A 226 -4.12 -45.05 0.09
N LEU A 227 -5.26 -44.35 0.04
CA LEU A 227 -6.54 -44.94 0.44
C LEU A 227 -6.98 -46.06 -0.50
N ARG A 228 -7.76 -47.00 0.04
CA ARG A 228 -8.34 -48.10 -0.74
C ARG A 228 -9.27 -47.54 -1.82
N GLY A 229 -9.30 -48.17 -2.99
CA GLY A 229 -10.06 -47.68 -4.16
C GLY A 229 -11.49 -47.19 -3.87
N PRO A 230 -12.35 -47.98 -3.18
CA PRO A 230 -13.71 -47.54 -2.83
C PRO A 230 -13.75 -46.34 -1.87
N GLU A 231 -12.86 -46.30 -0.88
CA GLU A 231 -12.74 -45.22 0.10
C GLU A 231 -12.24 -43.93 -0.57
N LYS A 232 -11.20 -44.04 -1.38
CA LYS A 232 -10.65 -42.95 -2.19
C LYS A 232 -11.73 -42.35 -3.09
N ALA A 233 -12.41 -43.17 -3.89
CA ALA A 233 -13.47 -42.71 -4.80
C ALA A 233 -14.63 -42.04 -4.04
N GLY A 234 -15.02 -42.60 -2.89
CA GLY A 234 -16.05 -42.05 -2.03
C GLY A 234 -15.69 -40.69 -1.44
N LEU A 235 -14.48 -40.56 -0.90
CA LEU A 235 -13.97 -39.29 -0.35
C LEU A 235 -13.73 -38.25 -1.44
N SER A 236 -13.21 -38.63 -2.61
CA SER A 236 -13.09 -37.71 -3.74
C SER A 236 -14.44 -37.14 -4.16
N ARG A 237 -15.50 -37.97 -4.20
CA ARG A 237 -16.88 -37.50 -4.47
C ARG A 237 -17.42 -36.58 -3.36
N PHE A 238 -17.07 -36.86 -2.11
CA PHE A 238 -17.45 -36.01 -0.97
C PHE A 238 -16.77 -34.64 -1.04
N LEU A 239 -15.45 -34.61 -1.28
CA LEU A 239 -14.68 -33.38 -1.45
C LEU A 239 -15.17 -32.54 -2.64
N ALA A 240 -15.58 -33.21 -3.72
CA ALA A 240 -16.17 -32.60 -4.91
C ALA A 240 -17.55 -31.95 -4.70
N ALA A 241 -18.22 -32.22 -3.57
CA ALA A 241 -19.55 -31.67 -3.31
C ALA A 241 -19.49 -30.14 -3.18
N PRO A 242 -20.46 -29.38 -3.75
CA PRO A 242 -20.46 -27.91 -3.70
C PRO A 242 -20.40 -27.33 -2.28
N GLU A 243 -21.02 -28.03 -1.32
CA GLU A 243 -21.08 -27.67 0.10
C GLU A 243 -19.77 -27.92 0.87
N GLN A 244 -18.80 -28.58 0.23
CA GLN A 244 -17.48 -28.92 0.76
C GLN A 244 -16.39 -28.16 -0.03
N GLY A 245 -15.53 -28.89 -0.76
CA GLY A 245 -14.48 -28.30 -1.61
C GLY A 245 -14.95 -27.90 -3.01
N GLY A 246 -16.13 -28.34 -3.44
CA GLY A 246 -16.71 -28.01 -4.75
C GLY A 246 -15.75 -28.21 -5.92
N ALA A 247 -15.57 -27.16 -6.73
CA ALA A 247 -14.64 -27.18 -7.86
C ALA A 247 -13.19 -27.46 -7.43
N ALA A 248 -12.76 -26.93 -6.29
CA ALA A 248 -11.43 -27.21 -5.74
C ALA A 248 -11.26 -28.66 -5.35
N GLY A 249 -12.26 -29.25 -4.66
CA GLY A 249 -12.25 -30.68 -4.36
C GLY A 249 -12.16 -31.55 -5.63
N ARG A 250 -12.95 -31.25 -6.67
CA ARG A 250 -12.90 -31.99 -7.95
C ARG A 250 -11.54 -31.91 -8.65
N VAL A 251 -10.95 -30.72 -8.73
CA VAL A 251 -9.67 -30.55 -9.45
C VAL A 251 -8.49 -31.08 -8.63
N ILE A 252 -8.46 -30.82 -7.32
CA ILE A 252 -7.39 -31.32 -6.43
C ILE A 252 -7.37 -32.85 -6.43
N THR A 253 -8.53 -33.50 -6.34
CA THR A 253 -8.60 -34.98 -6.39
C THR A 253 -8.10 -35.53 -7.72
N ALA A 254 -8.44 -34.91 -8.86
CA ALA A 254 -7.91 -35.27 -10.16
C ALA A 254 -6.38 -35.08 -10.26
N LEU A 255 -5.84 -33.99 -9.69
CA LEU A 255 -4.39 -33.78 -9.62
C LEU A 255 -3.70 -34.82 -8.75
N VAL A 256 -4.29 -35.20 -7.61
CA VAL A 256 -3.75 -36.27 -6.75
C VAL A 256 -3.72 -37.61 -7.50
N ASP A 257 -4.76 -37.90 -8.28
CA ASP A 257 -4.84 -39.10 -9.13
C ASP A 257 -3.80 -39.13 -10.24
N ALA A 258 -3.46 -37.95 -10.79
CA ALA A 258 -2.40 -37.75 -11.77
C ALA A 258 -0.98 -37.61 -11.18
N ASP A 259 -0.82 -37.78 -9.86
CA ASP A 259 0.44 -37.59 -9.12
C ASP A 259 1.01 -36.15 -9.18
N HIS A 260 0.11 -35.17 -9.21
CA HIS A 260 0.38 -33.74 -9.24
C HIS A 260 -0.31 -32.99 -8.08
N GLY A 261 -0.73 -33.71 -7.03
CA GLY A 261 -1.43 -33.14 -5.88
C GLY A 261 -0.71 -31.97 -5.19
N PRO A 262 0.62 -32.04 -4.93
CA PRO A 262 1.36 -30.92 -4.34
C PRO A 262 1.38 -29.64 -5.20
N ASP A 263 1.15 -29.77 -6.51
CA ASP A 263 1.14 -28.64 -7.44
C ASP A 263 -0.21 -27.90 -7.46
N ALA A 264 -1.23 -28.34 -6.70
CA ALA A 264 -2.58 -27.81 -6.81
C ALA A 264 -2.69 -26.29 -6.70
N ALA A 265 -2.06 -25.66 -5.70
CA ALA A 265 -2.08 -24.21 -5.55
C ALA A 265 -1.38 -23.51 -6.72
N ALA A 266 -0.24 -24.04 -7.18
CA ALA A 266 0.52 -23.50 -8.29
C ALA A 266 -0.26 -23.62 -9.61
N TYR A 267 -0.86 -24.79 -9.84
CA TYR A 267 -1.72 -25.07 -10.98
C TYR A 267 -2.95 -24.15 -10.98
N ALA A 268 -3.56 -23.87 -9.83
CA ALA A 268 -4.66 -22.91 -9.71
C ALA A 268 -4.27 -21.49 -10.16
N VAL A 269 -3.07 -21.02 -9.80
CA VAL A 269 -2.54 -19.72 -10.25
C VAL A 269 -2.36 -19.69 -11.77
N VAL A 270 -1.87 -20.77 -12.37
CA VAL A 270 -1.74 -20.87 -13.84
C VAL A 270 -3.11 -20.93 -14.52
N CYS A 271 -4.06 -21.69 -13.96
CA CYS A 271 -5.44 -21.70 -14.45
C CYS A 271 -6.09 -20.31 -14.34
N ALA A 272 -5.78 -19.52 -13.32
CA ALA A 272 -6.29 -18.16 -13.20
C ALA A 272 -5.78 -17.26 -14.32
N ALA A 273 -4.50 -17.37 -14.67
CA ALA A 273 -3.96 -16.67 -15.84
C ALA A 273 -4.66 -17.12 -17.14
N LEU A 274 -4.81 -18.43 -17.34
CA LEU A 274 -5.32 -19.02 -18.59
C LEU A 274 -6.83 -18.84 -18.82
N TRP A 275 -7.66 -18.93 -17.78
CA TRP A 275 -9.13 -18.88 -17.88
C TRP A 275 -9.76 -17.63 -17.25
N GLY A 276 -9.00 -16.85 -16.48
CA GLY A 276 -9.49 -15.67 -15.77
C GLY A 276 -9.04 -14.34 -16.36
N HIS A 277 -7.76 -14.21 -16.72
CA HIS A 277 -7.17 -12.90 -17.03
C HIS A 277 -6.72 -12.72 -18.49
N ALA A 278 -6.28 -13.78 -19.15
CA ALA A 278 -5.76 -13.68 -20.52
C ALA A 278 -6.88 -13.48 -21.55
N GLU A 279 -6.62 -12.62 -22.55
CA GLU A 279 -7.49 -12.48 -23.71
C GLU A 279 -7.41 -13.71 -24.63
N ALA A 280 -8.52 -14.00 -25.33
CA ALA A 280 -8.61 -15.19 -26.17
C ALA A 280 -7.73 -15.08 -27.42
N ASP A 281 -6.77 -15.99 -27.53
CA ASP A 281 -5.88 -16.14 -28.69
C ASP A 281 -5.57 -17.63 -28.95
N HIS A 282 -5.15 -17.96 -30.16
CA HIS A 282 -4.72 -19.28 -30.59
C HIS A 282 -3.67 -19.92 -29.66
N ASP A 283 -2.66 -19.16 -29.22
CA ASP A 283 -1.64 -19.68 -28.32
C ASP A 283 -2.17 -19.93 -26.90
N LEU A 284 -3.18 -19.16 -26.47
CA LEU A 284 -3.89 -19.41 -25.22
C LEU A 284 -4.59 -20.77 -25.26
N TYR A 285 -5.33 -21.08 -26.33
CA TYR A 285 -6.02 -22.37 -26.47
C TYR A 285 -5.05 -23.56 -26.51
N ARG A 286 -3.89 -23.42 -27.14
CA ARG A 286 -2.82 -24.43 -27.09
C ARG A 286 -2.31 -24.65 -25.67
N ALA A 287 -2.12 -23.57 -24.89
CA ALA A 287 -1.67 -23.65 -23.51
C ALA A 287 -2.73 -24.28 -22.60
N ARG A 288 -4.02 -23.94 -22.79
CA ARG A 288 -5.15 -24.58 -22.11
C ARG A 288 -5.18 -26.09 -22.34
N GLY A 289 -5.06 -26.54 -23.59
CA GLY A 289 -5.02 -27.97 -23.90
C GLY A 289 -3.84 -28.72 -23.26
N ARG A 290 -2.70 -28.07 -23.03
CA ARG A 290 -1.57 -28.66 -22.27
C ARG A 290 -1.85 -28.70 -20.76
N ALA A 291 -2.45 -27.64 -20.21
CA ALA A 291 -2.87 -27.60 -18.82
C ALA A 291 -3.96 -28.64 -18.52
N GLU A 292 -4.94 -28.84 -19.41
CA GLU A 292 -5.97 -29.87 -19.26
C GLU A 292 -5.38 -31.29 -19.16
N ARG A 293 -4.35 -31.59 -19.95
CA ARG A 293 -3.62 -32.88 -19.87
C ARG A 293 -2.89 -33.09 -18.54
N TRP A 294 -2.62 -32.01 -17.79
CA TRP A 294 -2.05 -32.09 -16.44
C TRP A 294 -3.04 -32.69 -15.42
N LEU A 295 -4.32 -32.84 -15.76
CA LEU A 295 -5.30 -33.54 -14.91
C LEU A 295 -5.30 -35.06 -15.13
N GLY A 296 -4.42 -35.58 -15.99
CA GLY A 296 -4.36 -37.00 -16.37
C GLY A 296 -5.20 -37.35 -17.60
N GLU A 297 -5.29 -38.65 -17.91
CA GLU A 297 -5.96 -39.15 -19.12
C GLU A 297 -7.50 -39.01 -19.08
N GLN A 298 -8.08 -38.97 -17.87
CA GLN A 298 -9.51 -38.84 -17.65
C GLN A 298 -9.81 -37.57 -16.83
N PRO A 299 -9.97 -36.40 -17.49
CA PRO A 299 -10.25 -35.16 -16.80
C PRO A 299 -11.62 -35.22 -16.11
N PRO A 300 -11.82 -34.47 -15.02
CA PRO A 300 -13.04 -34.50 -14.20
C PRO A 300 -14.30 -33.99 -14.93
N ALA A 301 -14.14 -33.36 -16.08
CA ALA A 301 -15.17 -32.85 -16.98
C ALA A 301 -14.59 -32.70 -18.41
N GLN A 302 -15.43 -32.38 -19.40
CA GLN A 302 -15.00 -32.16 -20.80
C GLN A 302 -15.60 -30.87 -21.37
N GLY A 303 -14.91 -30.27 -22.35
CA GLY A 303 -15.37 -29.06 -23.05
C GLY A 303 -15.74 -27.91 -22.10
N ASP A 304 -16.86 -27.24 -22.37
CA ASP A 304 -17.32 -26.08 -21.61
C ASP A 304 -17.57 -26.34 -20.12
N GLU A 305 -17.81 -27.60 -19.71
CA GLU A 305 -17.90 -27.94 -18.28
C GLU A 305 -16.53 -27.90 -17.62
N LEU A 306 -15.49 -28.38 -18.30
CA LEU A 306 -14.11 -28.33 -17.81
C LEU A 306 -13.62 -26.89 -17.68
N ASP A 307 -13.93 -26.04 -18.68
CA ASP A 307 -13.60 -24.61 -18.64
C ASP A 307 -14.22 -23.92 -17.43
N ARG A 308 -15.53 -24.14 -17.17
CA ARG A 308 -16.21 -23.58 -15.99
C ARG A 308 -15.63 -24.12 -14.68
N LEU A 309 -15.28 -25.40 -14.65
CA LEU A 309 -14.68 -26.05 -13.48
C LEU A 309 -13.31 -25.44 -13.15
N LEU A 310 -12.43 -25.33 -14.15
CA LEU A 310 -11.09 -24.75 -14.01
C LEU A 310 -11.13 -23.26 -13.69
N ALA A 311 -12.04 -22.49 -14.29
CA ALA A 311 -12.24 -21.09 -13.93
C ALA A 311 -12.69 -20.93 -12.46
N SER A 312 -13.57 -21.82 -11.97
CA SER A 312 -13.99 -21.78 -10.57
C SER A 312 -12.89 -22.19 -9.61
N PHE A 313 -12.14 -23.24 -9.93
CA PHE A 313 -10.98 -23.69 -9.16
C PHE A 313 -9.89 -22.60 -9.09
N ALA A 314 -9.60 -21.98 -10.23
CA ALA A 314 -8.66 -20.89 -10.36
C ALA A 314 -9.00 -19.72 -9.45
N ARG A 315 -10.27 -19.27 -9.42
CA ARG A 315 -10.70 -18.19 -8.52
C ARG A 315 -10.45 -18.50 -7.06
N SER A 316 -10.73 -19.73 -6.61
CA SER A 316 -10.49 -20.14 -5.23
C SER A 316 -8.99 -20.20 -4.89
N GLY A 317 -8.16 -20.75 -5.79
CA GLY A 317 -6.71 -20.83 -5.57
C GLY A 317 -6.03 -19.47 -5.66
N GLU A 318 -6.44 -18.60 -6.58
CA GLU A 318 -5.94 -17.23 -6.66
C GLU A 318 -6.28 -16.45 -5.38
N ALA A 319 -7.52 -16.55 -4.88
CA ALA A 319 -7.92 -15.91 -3.64
C ALA A 319 -7.10 -16.43 -2.43
N TYR A 320 -6.86 -17.75 -2.37
CA TYR A 320 -6.03 -18.36 -1.33
C TYR A 320 -4.58 -17.84 -1.37
N VAL A 321 -3.93 -17.83 -2.53
CA VAL A 321 -2.55 -17.35 -2.65
C VAL A 321 -2.45 -15.84 -2.41
N ARG A 322 -3.44 -15.06 -2.85
CA ARG A 322 -3.53 -13.63 -2.54
C ARG A 322 -3.63 -13.38 -1.03
N ASP A 323 -4.48 -14.11 -0.33
CA ASP A 323 -4.62 -14.02 1.13
C ASP A 323 -3.30 -14.37 1.87
N LEU A 324 -2.55 -15.38 1.39
CA LEU A 324 -1.20 -15.67 1.93
C LEU A 324 -0.24 -14.49 1.76
N LEU A 325 -0.25 -13.83 0.59
CA LEU A 325 0.60 -12.66 0.33
C LEU A 325 0.18 -11.46 1.19
N ASP A 326 -1.11 -11.21 1.31
CA ASP A 326 -1.66 -10.09 2.10
C ASP A 326 -1.35 -10.24 3.61
N ARG A 327 -1.28 -11.48 4.10
CA ARG A 327 -0.86 -11.81 5.48
C ARG A 327 0.65 -11.85 5.69
N GLY A 328 1.44 -11.75 4.62
CA GLY A 328 2.90 -11.85 4.68
C GLY A 328 3.43 -13.28 4.91
N GLU A 329 2.63 -14.31 4.60
CA GLU A 329 3.00 -15.73 4.73
C GLU A 329 3.89 -16.20 3.55
N HIS A 330 4.98 -15.47 3.28
CA HIS A 330 5.87 -15.69 2.13
C HIS A 330 6.47 -17.11 2.09
N ARG A 331 6.67 -17.75 3.25
CA ARG A 331 7.17 -19.13 3.33
C ARG A 331 6.28 -20.14 2.61
N LEU A 332 4.96 -19.88 2.55
CA LEU A 332 3.99 -20.71 1.84
C LEU A 332 3.75 -20.20 0.42
N ALA A 333 3.64 -18.88 0.24
CA ALA A 333 3.32 -18.30 -1.07
C ALA A 333 4.46 -18.40 -2.10
N ASP A 334 5.72 -18.17 -1.69
CA ASP A 334 6.84 -18.08 -2.64
C ASP A 334 7.15 -19.41 -3.36
N PRO A 335 7.14 -20.58 -2.69
CA PRO A 335 7.25 -21.87 -3.39
C PRO A 335 6.13 -22.09 -4.40
N VAL A 336 4.89 -21.70 -4.05
CA VAL A 336 3.72 -21.82 -4.93
C VAL A 336 3.90 -20.98 -6.18
N LEU A 337 4.29 -19.70 -6.04
CA LEU A 337 4.52 -18.81 -7.18
C LEU A 337 5.71 -19.25 -8.04
N THR A 338 6.78 -19.74 -7.42
CA THR A 338 7.95 -20.31 -8.12
C THR A 338 7.54 -21.52 -8.94
N ARG A 339 6.77 -22.44 -8.35
CA ARG A 339 6.25 -23.62 -9.05
C ARG A 339 5.26 -23.24 -10.16
N ALA A 340 4.41 -22.24 -9.94
CA ALA A 340 3.49 -21.74 -10.96
C ALA A 340 4.24 -21.17 -12.17
N ALA A 341 5.35 -20.44 -11.97
CA ALA A 341 6.19 -19.96 -13.06
C ALA A 341 6.85 -21.10 -13.87
N GLN A 342 7.21 -22.21 -13.21
CA GLN A 342 7.69 -23.41 -13.89
C GLN A 342 6.58 -24.04 -14.73
N LEU A 343 5.37 -24.19 -14.18
CA LEU A 343 4.21 -24.71 -14.90
C LEU A 343 3.83 -23.83 -16.09
N VAL A 344 3.89 -22.49 -15.96
CA VAL A 344 3.72 -21.55 -17.08
C VAL A 344 4.67 -21.89 -18.23
N SER A 345 5.95 -22.13 -17.92
CA SER A 345 6.95 -22.51 -18.94
C SER A 345 6.65 -23.86 -19.56
N GLN A 346 6.27 -24.86 -18.75
CA GLN A 346 5.93 -26.21 -19.21
C GLN A 346 4.68 -26.21 -20.11
N PHE A 347 3.69 -25.39 -19.79
CA PHE A 347 2.47 -25.27 -20.57
C PHE A 347 2.58 -24.27 -21.71
N GLY A 348 3.72 -23.61 -21.92
CA GLY A 348 3.87 -22.56 -22.93
C GLY A 348 2.83 -21.44 -22.76
N ALA A 349 2.56 -21.05 -21.51
CA ALA A 349 1.52 -20.09 -21.12
C ALA A 349 2.09 -18.69 -20.84
N GLN A 350 3.28 -18.36 -21.35
CA GLN A 350 3.98 -17.10 -21.06
C GLN A 350 3.12 -15.89 -21.40
N ALA A 351 2.44 -15.90 -22.54
CA ALA A 351 1.52 -14.84 -22.96
C ALA A 351 0.33 -14.66 -21.99
N ALA A 352 -0.20 -15.75 -21.41
CA ALA A 352 -1.26 -15.64 -20.42
C ALA A 352 -0.73 -15.13 -19.06
N ALA A 353 0.49 -15.50 -18.71
CA ALA A 353 1.13 -15.10 -17.46
C ALA A 353 1.34 -13.57 -17.36
N THR A 354 1.44 -12.85 -18.48
CA THR A 354 1.55 -11.38 -18.50
C THR A 354 0.27 -10.68 -18.01
N ALA A 355 -0.89 -11.34 -18.08
CA ALA A 355 -2.14 -10.80 -17.56
C ALA A 355 -2.32 -11.07 -16.05
N SER A 356 -1.60 -12.04 -15.49
CA SER A 356 -1.76 -12.51 -14.11
C SER A 356 -1.57 -11.38 -13.07
N PRO A 357 -2.40 -11.32 -12.01
CA PRO A 357 -2.21 -10.39 -10.89
C PRO A 357 -1.31 -10.93 -9.77
N LEU A 358 -0.82 -12.18 -9.90
CA LEU A 358 -0.01 -12.86 -8.88
C LEU A 358 1.40 -13.21 -9.36
N LEU A 359 1.59 -13.43 -10.66
CA LEU A 359 2.87 -13.90 -11.21
C LEU A 359 3.85 -12.75 -11.51
N PRO A 360 5.17 -12.98 -11.37
CA PRO A 360 6.18 -11.99 -11.73
C PRO A 360 6.07 -11.47 -13.18
N ALA A 361 5.80 -12.36 -14.14
CA ALA A 361 5.61 -11.97 -15.54
C ALA A 361 4.46 -10.95 -15.73
N GLY A 362 3.42 -11.03 -14.91
CA GLY A 362 2.31 -10.08 -14.93
C GLY A 362 2.67 -8.72 -14.32
N LEU A 363 3.56 -8.71 -13.32
CA LEU A 363 4.13 -7.47 -12.79
C LEU A 363 5.05 -6.80 -13.82
N ASP A 364 5.93 -7.57 -14.46
CA ASP A 364 6.86 -7.06 -15.47
C ASP A 364 6.12 -6.49 -16.68
N ALA A 365 5.05 -7.16 -17.14
CA ALA A 365 4.19 -6.64 -18.21
C ALA A 365 3.52 -5.30 -17.83
N ARG A 366 3.13 -5.12 -16.55
CA ARG A 366 2.57 -3.85 -16.05
C ARG A 366 3.63 -2.75 -15.98
N PHE A 367 4.89 -3.07 -15.68
CA PHE A 367 5.99 -2.10 -15.77
C PHE A 367 6.24 -1.66 -17.22
N ALA A 368 6.27 -2.61 -18.16
CA ALA A 368 6.40 -2.30 -19.59
C ALA A 368 5.22 -1.43 -20.09
N ALA A 369 3.99 -1.77 -19.67
CA ALA A 369 2.80 -0.99 -19.98
C ALA A 369 2.88 0.44 -19.40
N ALA A 370 3.37 0.60 -18.16
CA ALA A 370 3.63 1.92 -17.59
C ALA A 370 4.70 2.69 -18.38
N GLY A 371 5.73 2.01 -18.91
CA GLY A 371 6.73 2.59 -19.80
C GLY A 371 6.10 3.16 -21.09
N HIS A 372 5.24 2.38 -21.76
CA HIS A 372 4.49 2.86 -22.93
C HIS A 372 3.55 4.02 -22.56
N ALA A 373 2.85 3.91 -21.44
CA ALA A 373 1.95 4.93 -20.95
C ALA A 373 2.68 6.26 -20.67
N LEU A 374 3.89 6.19 -20.07
CA LEU A 374 4.75 7.34 -19.82
C LEU A 374 5.30 7.96 -21.11
N ALA A 375 5.48 7.17 -22.15
CA ALA A 375 5.94 7.63 -23.46
C ALA A 375 4.85 8.31 -24.30
N GLY A 376 3.57 8.03 -24.02
CA GLY A 376 2.43 8.67 -24.66
C GLY A 376 1.88 9.88 -23.90
N ASP A 377 0.89 10.53 -24.49
CA ASP A 377 0.32 11.79 -23.99
C ASP A 377 -0.94 11.61 -23.11
N SER A 378 -1.53 10.42 -23.04
CA SER A 378 -2.77 10.19 -22.28
C SER A 378 -2.53 10.11 -20.77
N SER A 379 -3.10 11.05 -20.01
CA SER A 379 -3.03 11.04 -18.55
C SER A 379 -3.86 9.92 -17.90
N GLU A 380 -4.96 9.51 -18.54
CA GLU A 380 -5.84 8.43 -18.06
C GLU A 380 -5.09 7.09 -18.09
N VAL A 381 -4.52 6.73 -19.24
CA VAL A 381 -3.76 5.50 -19.44
C VAL A 381 -2.60 5.40 -18.43
N VAL A 382 -1.98 6.52 -18.08
CA VAL A 382 -0.90 6.55 -17.09
C VAL A 382 -1.41 6.32 -15.68
N THR A 383 -2.52 6.95 -15.32
CA THR A 383 -3.16 6.74 -14.01
C THR A 383 -3.59 5.28 -13.86
N ASP A 384 -4.15 4.69 -14.91
CA ASP A 384 -4.54 3.28 -14.94
C ASP A 384 -3.32 2.37 -14.80
N SER A 385 -2.22 2.66 -15.50
CA SER A 385 -0.98 1.86 -15.41
C SER A 385 -0.37 1.87 -14.01
N VAL A 386 -0.37 3.03 -13.33
CA VAL A 386 0.10 3.15 -11.94
C VAL A 386 -0.83 2.40 -10.98
N THR A 387 -2.14 2.47 -11.22
CA THR A 387 -3.14 1.75 -10.43
C THR A 387 -2.95 0.25 -10.59
N ALA A 388 -2.78 -0.24 -11.83
CA ALA A 388 -2.51 -1.64 -12.12
C ALA A 388 -1.23 -2.16 -11.46
N LEU A 389 -0.16 -1.36 -11.43
CA LEU A 389 1.06 -1.69 -10.69
C LEU A 389 0.81 -1.81 -9.18
N ARG A 390 0.08 -0.86 -8.59
CA ARG A 390 -0.18 -0.81 -7.14
C ARG A 390 -1.12 -1.89 -6.63
N THR A 391 -2.05 -2.36 -7.47
CA THR A 391 -3.02 -3.41 -7.13
C THR A 391 -2.48 -4.81 -7.38
N HIS A 392 -1.35 -4.95 -8.07
CA HIS A 392 -0.70 -6.24 -8.25
C HIS A 392 -0.28 -6.84 -6.89
N ALA A 393 -0.49 -8.14 -6.67
CA ALA A 393 -0.27 -8.73 -5.35
C ALA A 393 1.20 -8.69 -4.91
N LEU A 394 2.13 -8.68 -5.86
CA LEU A 394 3.57 -8.54 -5.59
C LEU A 394 4.04 -7.10 -5.37
N ALA A 395 3.17 -6.09 -5.50
CA ALA A 395 3.55 -4.66 -5.40
C ALA A 395 4.21 -4.29 -4.07
N ARG A 396 3.88 -5.02 -2.99
CA ARG A 396 4.39 -4.80 -1.63
C ARG A 396 5.34 -5.89 -1.16
N ARG A 397 5.73 -6.81 -2.04
CA ARG A 397 6.53 -8.00 -1.69
C ARG A 397 7.83 -7.64 -1.00
N ASP A 398 8.60 -6.73 -1.60
CA ASP A 398 9.94 -6.37 -1.15
C ASP A 398 10.20 -4.86 -1.31
N GLY A 399 11.36 -4.41 -0.84
CA GLY A 399 11.77 -3.00 -0.95
C GLY A 399 12.06 -2.55 -2.38
N GLU A 400 12.61 -3.43 -3.21
CA GLU A 400 13.04 -3.12 -4.58
C GLU A 400 11.84 -2.90 -5.49
N THR A 401 10.84 -3.78 -5.43
CA THR A 401 9.59 -3.66 -6.18
C THR A 401 8.85 -2.38 -5.79
N ARG A 402 8.78 -2.06 -4.49
CA ARG A 402 8.19 -0.80 -4.01
C ARG A 402 8.94 0.42 -4.55
N ALA A 403 10.27 0.38 -4.56
CA ALA A 403 11.10 1.45 -5.11
C ALA A 403 10.88 1.60 -6.63
N ARG A 404 10.77 0.50 -7.40
CA ARG A 404 10.43 0.54 -8.84
C ARG A 404 9.08 1.21 -9.09
N ILE A 405 8.04 0.84 -8.33
CA ILE A 405 6.71 1.47 -8.44
C ILE A 405 6.78 2.95 -8.07
N GLU A 406 7.54 3.32 -7.03
CA GLU A 406 7.71 4.72 -6.65
C GLU A 406 8.42 5.53 -7.74
N ARG A 407 9.40 4.95 -8.46
CA ARG A 407 10.02 5.58 -9.63
C ARG A 407 9.02 5.87 -10.74
N VAL A 408 8.11 4.93 -11.04
CA VAL A 408 7.02 5.18 -12.01
C VAL A 408 6.18 6.37 -11.54
N ARG A 409 5.80 6.43 -10.26
CA ARG A 409 5.03 7.55 -9.69
C ARG A 409 5.76 8.88 -9.78
N MET A 410 7.08 8.91 -9.54
CA MET A 410 7.90 10.11 -9.72
C MET A 410 7.94 10.54 -11.18
N ALA A 411 8.06 9.61 -12.12
CA ALA A 411 8.02 9.91 -13.55
C ALA A 411 6.68 10.57 -13.96
N VAL A 412 5.56 10.06 -13.44
CA VAL A 412 4.24 10.66 -13.67
C VAL A 412 4.18 12.09 -13.13
N ARG A 413 4.69 12.33 -11.91
CA ARG A 413 4.74 13.66 -11.30
C ARG A 413 5.59 14.65 -12.12
N LEU A 414 6.78 14.23 -12.56
CA LEU A 414 7.64 15.04 -13.41
C LEU A 414 6.98 15.37 -14.75
N ARG A 415 6.29 14.39 -15.36
CA ARG A 415 5.57 14.64 -16.60
C ARG A 415 4.43 15.64 -16.42
N ARG A 416 3.70 15.58 -15.31
CA ARG A 416 2.66 16.58 -14.98
C ARG A 416 3.26 17.97 -14.75
N TRP A 417 4.41 18.04 -14.08
CA TRP A 417 5.13 19.30 -13.92
C TRP A 417 5.55 19.89 -15.27
N LEU A 418 6.15 19.08 -16.15
CA LEU A 418 6.55 19.49 -17.50
C LEU A 418 5.36 19.90 -18.38
N ALA A 419 4.23 19.19 -18.28
CA ALA A 419 3.01 19.53 -19.02
C ALA A 419 2.41 20.88 -18.59
N GLY A 420 2.71 21.34 -17.37
CA GLY A 420 2.38 22.67 -16.89
C GLY A 420 3.25 23.79 -17.48
N ASN A 421 4.20 23.48 -18.38
CA ASN A 421 5.12 24.43 -19.01
C ASN A 421 5.75 25.39 -17.99
N PRO A 422 6.58 24.87 -17.06
CA PRO A 422 7.14 25.69 -15.98
C PRO A 422 7.93 26.86 -16.57
N SER A 423 7.61 28.08 -16.15
CA SER A 423 8.33 29.28 -16.61
C SER A 423 9.83 29.13 -16.37
N GLU A 424 10.68 29.53 -17.31
CA GLU A 424 12.14 29.51 -17.14
C GLU A 424 12.69 30.85 -16.62
N THR A 425 11.81 31.81 -16.27
CA THR A 425 12.19 33.11 -15.72
C THR A 425 12.34 33.07 -14.20
N ILE A 426 13.28 33.88 -13.69
CA ILE A 426 13.47 34.19 -12.27
C ILE A 426 13.56 35.71 -12.12
N ASP A 427 12.61 36.29 -11.38
CA ASP A 427 12.47 37.75 -11.29
C ASP A 427 13.44 38.36 -10.28
N SER A 428 13.73 37.63 -9.19
CA SER A 428 14.65 38.05 -8.14
C SER A 428 15.23 36.83 -7.39
N VAL A 429 16.25 37.05 -6.57
CA VAL A 429 16.79 36.00 -5.68
C VAL A 429 15.70 35.47 -4.74
N SER A 430 14.83 36.34 -4.21
CA SER A 430 13.72 35.93 -3.35
C SER A 430 12.72 35.06 -4.09
N ASP A 431 12.33 35.44 -5.32
CA ASP A 431 11.43 34.61 -6.13
C ASP A 431 12.04 33.24 -6.42
N GLY A 432 13.33 33.18 -6.79
CA GLY A 432 14.05 31.92 -7.00
C GLY A 432 14.07 31.03 -5.75
N THR A 433 14.40 31.60 -4.59
CA THR A 433 14.39 30.89 -3.30
C THR A 433 12.99 30.38 -2.94
N ASP A 434 11.96 31.22 -3.06
CA ASP A 434 10.58 30.81 -2.80
C ASP A 434 10.12 29.72 -3.78
N ARG A 435 10.56 29.81 -5.05
CA ARG A 435 10.22 28.85 -6.09
C ARG A 435 10.90 27.50 -5.88
N GLN A 436 12.14 27.51 -5.38
CA GLN A 436 12.86 26.29 -5.01
C GLN A 436 12.13 25.52 -3.91
N ILE A 437 11.52 26.21 -2.94
CA ILE A 437 10.76 25.56 -1.87
C ILE A 437 9.37 25.09 -2.33
N ARG A 438 8.62 25.94 -3.03
CA ARG A 438 7.21 25.66 -3.38
C ARG A 438 7.06 24.66 -4.54
N GLU A 439 8.07 24.55 -5.40
CA GLU A 439 7.94 23.84 -6.69
C GLU A 439 9.20 23.03 -7.03
N LEU A 440 10.35 23.67 -7.20
CA LEU A 440 11.48 23.04 -7.89
C LEU A 440 12.17 21.96 -7.04
N GLY A 441 12.19 22.10 -5.72
CA GLY A 441 12.67 21.05 -4.81
C GLY A 441 11.83 19.77 -4.88
N TRP A 442 10.54 19.87 -5.23
CA TRP A 442 9.70 18.70 -5.47
C TRP A 442 10.05 18.03 -6.81
N ALA A 443 10.36 18.82 -7.84
CA ALA A 443 10.86 18.29 -9.11
C ALA A 443 12.24 17.63 -8.93
N ASP A 444 13.14 18.25 -8.17
CA ASP A 444 14.45 17.71 -7.81
C ASP A 444 14.30 16.37 -7.08
N ARG A 445 13.40 16.29 -6.08
CA ARG A 445 13.06 15.02 -5.40
C ARG A 445 12.64 13.95 -6.40
N ALA A 446 11.66 14.24 -7.25
CA ALA A 446 11.17 13.24 -8.20
C ALA A 446 12.25 12.80 -9.20
N LEU A 447 13.12 13.71 -9.63
CA LEU A 447 14.26 13.40 -10.50
C LEU A 447 15.28 12.50 -9.80
N GLU A 448 15.62 12.80 -8.54
CA GLU A 448 16.58 12.02 -7.75
C GLU A 448 16.16 10.55 -7.62
N HIS A 449 14.88 10.28 -7.36
CA HIS A 449 14.33 8.91 -7.34
C HIS A 449 14.47 8.21 -8.69
N LEU A 450 14.21 8.93 -9.79
CA LEU A 450 14.29 8.37 -11.14
C LEU A 450 15.72 7.97 -11.48
N GLU A 451 16.69 8.82 -11.11
CA GLU A 451 18.11 8.62 -11.38
C GLU A 451 18.79 7.63 -10.42
N ALA A 452 18.23 7.39 -9.23
CA ALA A 452 18.83 6.51 -8.24
C ALA A 452 18.85 5.01 -8.63
N GLY A 453 17.91 4.55 -9.47
CA GLY A 453 17.69 3.11 -9.62
C GLY A 453 17.48 2.58 -11.05
N GLY A 454 17.26 3.45 -12.04
CA GLY A 454 16.94 3.01 -13.40
C GLY A 454 15.79 2.00 -13.46
N ASP A 455 15.73 1.23 -14.55
CA ASP A 455 14.84 0.07 -14.66
C ASP A 455 15.42 -0.99 -15.62
N PRO A 456 15.26 -2.30 -15.34
CA PRO A 456 15.67 -3.35 -16.27
C PRO A 456 14.79 -3.43 -17.54
N ASP A 457 13.55 -2.93 -17.50
CA ASP A 457 12.70 -2.86 -18.70
C ASP A 457 13.15 -1.70 -19.61
N ALA A 458 13.50 -2.02 -20.85
CA ALA A 458 14.08 -1.06 -21.79
C ALA A 458 13.10 0.05 -22.20
N VAL A 459 11.79 -0.25 -22.26
CA VAL A 459 10.75 0.73 -22.61
C VAL A 459 10.62 1.76 -21.49
N LEU A 460 10.50 1.29 -20.26
CA LEU A 460 10.39 2.13 -19.07
C LEU A 460 11.67 2.94 -18.85
N ALA A 461 12.85 2.32 -18.97
CA ALA A 461 14.13 3.01 -18.91
C ALA A 461 14.25 4.11 -19.98
N GLY A 462 13.80 3.84 -21.22
CA GLY A 462 13.75 4.83 -22.29
C GLY A 462 12.83 6.03 -21.97
N ALA A 463 11.68 5.78 -21.35
CA ALA A 463 10.78 6.84 -20.89
C ALA A 463 11.42 7.70 -19.78
N TYR A 464 12.08 7.06 -18.81
CA TYR A 464 12.80 7.76 -17.74
C TYR A 464 13.91 8.67 -18.26
N ASN A 465 14.69 8.19 -19.24
CA ASN A 465 15.75 8.99 -19.86
C ASN A 465 15.20 10.26 -20.51
N ARG A 466 14.13 10.15 -21.32
CA ARG A 466 13.50 11.31 -21.98
C ARG A 466 12.97 12.33 -20.97
N ILE A 467 12.24 11.87 -19.96
CA ILE A 467 11.68 12.74 -18.91
C ILE A 467 12.82 13.41 -18.15
N GLY A 468 13.80 12.64 -17.69
CA GLY A 468 14.95 13.18 -16.95
C GLY A 468 15.76 14.20 -17.76
N ASP A 469 15.98 13.96 -19.05
CA ASP A 469 16.67 14.90 -19.94
C ASP A 469 15.93 16.23 -20.07
N GLN A 470 14.60 16.19 -20.18
CA GLN A 470 13.78 17.41 -20.26
C GLN A 470 13.80 18.19 -18.96
N VAL A 471 13.65 17.51 -17.81
CA VAL A 471 13.75 18.14 -16.49
C VAL A 471 15.11 18.81 -16.31
N ARG A 472 16.21 18.12 -16.63
CA ARG A 472 17.56 18.69 -16.52
C ARG A 472 17.76 19.95 -17.37
N ARG A 473 17.24 19.97 -18.60
CA ARG A 473 17.31 21.17 -19.47
C ARG A 473 16.58 22.35 -18.84
N THR A 474 15.36 22.14 -18.39
CA THR A 474 14.55 23.19 -17.72
C THR A 474 15.22 23.66 -16.43
N ARG A 475 15.75 22.74 -15.61
CA ARG A 475 16.47 23.09 -14.37
C ARG A 475 17.73 23.91 -14.67
N ARG A 476 18.51 23.54 -15.68
CA ARG A 476 19.69 24.30 -16.11
C ARG A 476 19.34 25.73 -16.53
N ALA A 477 18.27 25.92 -17.30
CA ALA A 477 17.81 27.26 -17.69
C ALA A 477 17.45 28.11 -16.46
N LEU A 478 16.73 27.53 -15.50
CA LEU A 478 16.36 28.16 -14.23
C LEU A 478 17.57 28.50 -13.35
N ASP A 479 18.56 27.61 -13.24
CA ASP A 479 19.78 27.87 -12.47
C ASP A 479 20.63 28.98 -13.12
N HIS A 480 20.66 29.06 -14.45
CA HIS A 480 21.33 30.15 -15.15
C HIS A 480 20.63 31.48 -14.86
N ALA A 481 19.31 31.55 -15.07
CA ALA A 481 18.52 32.75 -14.77
C ALA A 481 18.67 33.18 -13.31
N PHE A 482 18.60 32.24 -12.37
CA PHE A 482 18.81 32.50 -10.95
C PHE A 482 20.21 33.02 -10.65
N SER A 483 21.26 32.36 -11.16
CA SER A 483 22.65 32.75 -10.91
C SER A 483 22.98 34.16 -11.41
N GLU A 484 22.34 34.60 -12.49
CA GLU A 484 22.47 35.97 -13.01
C GLU A 484 21.81 36.98 -12.08
N ARG A 485 20.63 36.69 -11.54
CA ARG A 485 20.01 37.50 -10.48
C ARG A 485 20.84 37.51 -9.20
N LEU A 486 21.43 36.37 -8.86
CA LEU A 486 22.29 36.23 -7.69
C LEU A 486 23.55 37.09 -7.82
N ALA A 487 24.20 37.12 -8.98
CA ALA A 487 25.37 37.94 -9.22
C ALA A 487 25.10 39.44 -9.01
N VAL A 488 23.97 39.93 -9.54
CA VAL A 488 23.52 41.32 -9.33
C VAL A 488 23.27 41.58 -7.85
N TRP A 489 22.49 40.71 -7.18
CA TRP A 489 22.17 40.86 -5.77
C TRP A 489 23.39 40.81 -4.85
N THR A 490 24.41 40.00 -5.16
CA THR A 490 25.63 39.96 -4.37
C THR A 490 26.46 41.24 -4.49
N ALA A 491 26.47 41.85 -5.68
CA ALA A 491 27.23 43.07 -5.95
C ALA A 491 26.62 44.30 -5.30
N ASP A 492 25.28 44.33 -5.17
CA ASP A 492 24.57 45.38 -4.46
C ASP A 492 24.87 45.29 -2.97
N ALA A 493 25.62 46.27 -2.42
CA ALA A 493 26.01 46.34 -1.01
C ALA A 493 24.84 46.62 -0.04
N GLY A 494 23.59 46.45 -0.49
CA GLY A 494 22.37 46.65 0.29
C GLY A 494 22.11 45.53 1.30
N SER A 495 21.21 45.79 2.25
CA SER A 495 20.73 44.72 3.15
C SER A 495 19.96 43.66 2.34
N ALA A 496 19.88 42.43 2.86
CA ALA A 496 19.11 41.34 2.25
C ALA A 496 17.58 41.62 2.12
N GLY A 497 17.13 42.81 2.51
CA GLY A 497 15.73 43.24 2.42
C GLY A 497 14.83 42.30 3.22
N SER A 498 13.75 41.85 2.58
CA SER A 498 12.79 40.92 3.15
C SER A 498 13.22 39.45 3.10
N LEU A 499 14.28 39.10 2.34
CA LEU A 499 14.75 37.73 2.17
C LEU A 499 15.27 37.16 3.50
N LEU A 500 14.85 35.95 3.85
CA LEU A 500 15.38 35.26 5.02
C LEU A 500 16.73 34.66 4.67
N THR A 501 17.75 34.91 5.49
CA THR A 501 19.14 34.49 5.25
C THR A 501 19.67 33.73 6.45
N VAL A 502 20.71 32.91 6.27
CA VAL A 502 21.29 32.12 7.37
C VAL A 502 21.67 33.01 8.56
N GLU A 503 22.29 34.17 8.32
CA GLU A 503 22.69 35.09 9.38
C GLU A 503 21.53 35.91 9.98
N SER A 504 20.35 35.96 9.34
CA SER A 504 19.17 36.65 9.90
C SER A 504 18.16 35.71 10.56
N LEU A 505 18.33 34.38 10.44
CA LEU A 505 17.40 33.37 10.95
C LEU A 505 17.19 33.48 12.47
N LEU A 506 18.28 33.60 13.24
CA LEU A 506 18.18 33.73 14.70
C LEU A 506 17.39 34.98 15.11
N THR A 507 17.59 36.09 14.41
CA THR A 507 16.93 37.37 14.74
C THR A 507 15.47 37.40 14.27
N ARG A 508 15.16 36.88 13.08
CA ARG A 508 13.83 37.02 12.47
C ARG A 508 12.86 35.89 12.82
N VAL A 509 13.37 34.71 13.20
CA VAL A 509 12.54 33.54 13.50
C VAL A 509 12.69 33.10 14.95
N VAL A 510 13.92 33.00 15.47
CA VAL A 510 14.16 32.48 16.83
C VAL A 510 13.85 33.53 17.90
N ALA A 511 14.31 34.77 17.73
CA ALA A 511 14.13 35.83 18.73
C ALA A 511 12.64 36.10 19.09
N PRO A 512 11.69 36.12 18.13
CA PRO A 512 10.26 36.23 18.46
C PRO A 512 9.75 35.09 19.33
N VAL A 513 10.19 33.85 19.08
CA VAL A 513 9.79 32.68 19.89
C VAL A 513 10.39 32.75 21.29
N VAL A 514 11.66 33.18 21.42
CA VAL A 514 12.34 33.34 22.72
C VAL A 514 11.71 34.46 23.55
N ALA A 515 11.17 35.51 22.91
CA ALA A 515 10.49 36.60 23.60
C ALA A 515 9.19 36.17 24.30
N GLU A 516 8.61 35.03 23.91
CA GLU A 516 7.41 34.49 24.54
C GLU A 516 7.72 33.70 25.81
N PRO A 517 7.06 34.00 26.94
CA PRO A 517 7.29 33.28 28.19
C PRO A 517 7.02 31.78 28.08
N GLY A 518 7.94 30.97 28.63
CA GLY A 518 7.79 29.52 28.72
C GLY A 518 8.06 28.75 27.42
N ARG A 519 8.52 29.42 26.36
CA ARG A 519 8.91 28.77 25.10
C ARG A 519 10.36 28.31 25.13
N ARG A 520 10.59 27.09 24.64
CA ARG A 520 11.92 26.53 24.39
C ARG A 520 12.08 26.19 22.92
N VAL A 521 13.28 26.37 22.40
CA VAL A 521 13.59 26.08 20.99
C VAL A 521 14.58 24.93 20.92
N LEU A 522 14.27 23.95 20.08
CA LEU A 522 15.21 22.97 19.58
C LEU A 522 15.49 23.27 18.10
N LEU A 523 16.66 23.84 17.81
CA LEU A 523 17.13 24.13 16.46
C LEU A 523 17.95 22.95 15.94
N LEU A 524 17.35 22.14 15.07
CA LEU A 524 17.99 21.02 14.41
C LEU A 524 18.53 21.48 13.06
N LEU A 525 19.86 21.41 12.90
CA LEU A 525 20.54 21.72 11.64
C LEU A 525 21.00 20.41 10.99
N LEU A 526 20.41 20.07 9.85
CA LEU A 526 20.83 18.93 9.03
C LEU A 526 21.82 19.44 7.97
N ASP A 527 23.10 19.14 8.17
CA ASP A 527 24.20 19.62 7.32
C ASP A 527 24.05 19.07 5.89
N GLY A 528 23.92 19.96 4.91
CA GLY A 528 23.73 19.61 3.49
C GLY A 528 22.29 19.23 3.08
N MET A 529 21.26 19.45 3.89
CA MET A 529 19.87 19.15 3.54
C MET A 529 19.32 20.10 2.46
N SER A 530 18.97 19.54 1.29
CA SER A 530 18.33 20.26 0.20
C SER A 530 16.80 20.39 0.39
N ALA A 531 16.17 21.25 -0.42
CA ALA A 531 14.71 21.36 -0.48
C ALA A 531 14.02 20.03 -0.82
N ALA A 532 14.64 19.19 -1.65
CA ALA A 532 14.14 17.85 -2.00
C ALA A 532 14.07 16.91 -0.79
N VAL A 533 15.16 16.84 -0.01
CA VAL A 533 15.23 16.05 1.22
C VAL A 533 14.21 16.55 2.24
N ALA A 534 14.05 17.87 2.39
CA ALA A 534 13.09 18.44 3.32
C ALA A 534 11.62 18.24 2.87
N ALA A 535 11.33 18.22 1.57
CA ALA A 535 10.00 17.86 1.06
C ALA A 535 9.62 16.44 1.51
N GLU A 536 10.58 15.52 1.46
CA GLU A 536 10.38 14.14 1.89
C GLU A 536 10.26 13.97 3.40
N LEU A 537 11.23 14.49 4.17
CA LEU A 537 11.20 14.44 5.63
C LEU A 537 9.95 15.13 6.17
N GLY A 538 9.58 16.30 5.64
CA GLY A 538 8.35 16.99 6.05
C GLY A 538 7.09 16.16 5.79
N GLN A 539 7.02 15.45 4.64
CA GLN A 539 5.89 14.59 4.32
C GLN A 539 5.78 13.37 5.24
N GLU A 540 6.89 12.87 5.78
CA GLU A 540 6.91 11.83 6.81
C GLU A 540 6.53 12.38 8.19
N LEU A 541 7.17 13.47 8.60
CA LEU A 541 7.01 14.09 9.92
C LEU A 541 5.60 14.65 10.16
N ARG A 542 4.90 15.10 9.12
CA ARG A 542 3.51 15.58 9.22
C ARG A 542 2.53 14.55 9.79
N ARG A 543 2.89 13.27 9.85
CA ARG A 543 2.07 12.23 10.50
C ARG A 543 2.03 12.40 12.02
N GLN A 544 2.99 13.11 12.60
CA GLN A 544 3.19 13.25 14.05
C GLN A 544 3.31 14.72 14.51
N TRP A 545 3.57 15.64 13.57
CA TRP A 545 3.81 17.06 13.80
C TRP A 545 2.95 17.94 12.90
N ALA A 546 2.55 19.11 13.38
CA ALA A 546 1.99 20.17 12.55
C ALA A 546 3.11 21.12 12.10
N GLU A 547 3.11 21.47 10.81
CA GLU A 547 4.09 22.40 10.22
C GLU A 547 3.50 23.82 10.13
N PHE A 548 4.32 24.83 10.42
CA PHE A 548 3.94 26.23 10.46
C PHE A 548 4.83 27.07 9.53
N ASP A 549 4.28 28.18 9.06
CA ASP A 549 5.05 29.32 8.58
C ASP A 549 5.52 30.14 9.79
N PRO A 550 6.83 30.18 10.08
CA PRO A 550 7.33 30.73 11.34
C PRO A 550 7.66 32.23 11.26
N LEU A 551 7.36 32.92 10.14
CA LEU A 551 7.74 34.33 9.96
C LEU A 551 6.62 35.27 10.41
N PRO A 552 6.80 36.03 11.51
CA PRO A 552 5.77 36.94 12.01
C PRO A 552 5.51 38.10 11.01
N GLY A 553 4.24 38.51 10.90
CA GLY A 553 3.86 39.64 10.05
C GLY A 553 3.91 39.36 8.54
N ALA A 554 4.18 38.13 8.12
CA ALA A 554 4.13 37.76 6.71
C ALA A 554 2.70 37.88 6.14
N HIS A 555 2.60 38.33 4.89
CA HIS A 555 1.35 38.46 4.15
C HIS A 555 1.15 37.28 3.20
N GLY A 556 -0.08 37.09 2.71
CA GLY A 556 -0.45 35.99 1.80
C GLY A 556 -0.65 34.64 2.50
N ALA A 557 -0.73 33.56 1.74
CA ALA A 557 -0.88 32.21 2.27
C ALA A 557 0.36 31.79 3.10
N PRO A 558 0.19 31.01 4.19
CA PRO A 558 1.31 30.38 4.88
C PRO A 558 2.11 29.50 3.91
N VAL A 559 3.43 29.57 3.98
CA VAL A 559 4.34 28.77 3.14
C VAL A 559 5.48 28.20 3.98
N ARG A 560 6.03 27.06 3.55
CA ARG A 560 7.35 26.63 4.01
C ARG A 560 8.38 27.68 3.56
N ARG A 561 9.28 28.09 4.45
CA ARG A 561 10.22 29.17 4.17
C ARG A 561 11.52 28.64 3.58
N GLY A 562 12.04 29.38 2.60
CA GLY A 562 13.41 29.24 2.11
C GLY A 562 14.31 30.24 2.81
N VAL A 563 15.53 29.81 3.09
CA VAL A 563 16.58 30.60 3.70
C VAL A 563 17.74 30.64 2.72
N ALA A 564 18.27 31.83 2.45
CA ALA A 564 19.43 32.02 1.61
C ALA A 564 20.71 31.66 2.38
N ALA A 565 21.46 30.69 1.86
CA ALA A 565 22.78 30.31 2.35
C ALA A 565 23.79 31.47 2.19
N ALA A 566 24.91 31.36 2.89
CA ALA A 566 26.05 32.25 2.68
C ALA A 566 26.87 31.79 1.47
N LEU A 567 27.64 32.70 0.87
CA LEU A 567 28.43 32.41 -0.32
C LEU A 567 29.94 32.41 0.01
N PRO A 568 30.71 31.43 -0.49
CA PRO A 568 30.25 30.20 -1.14
C PRO A 568 29.44 29.32 -0.17
N THR A 569 28.57 28.46 -0.71
CA THR A 569 27.67 27.55 0.04
C THR A 569 28.42 26.39 0.70
N LEU A 570 29.39 26.73 1.54
CA LEU A 570 30.21 25.82 2.33
C LEU A 570 29.74 25.79 3.78
N THR A 571 29.87 24.63 4.42
CA THR A 571 29.59 24.45 5.86
C THR A 571 30.33 25.47 6.73
N ALA A 572 31.64 25.64 6.52
CA ALA A 572 32.48 26.56 7.29
C ALA A 572 32.10 28.05 7.14
N VAL A 573 31.23 28.38 6.18
CA VAL A 573 30.71 29.73 5.97
C VAL A 573 29.25 29.80 6.41
N SER A 574 28.38 28.97 5.84
CA SER A 574 26.93 29.07 6.05
C SER A 574 26.51 28.62 7.45
N ARG A 575 27.07 27.52 7.98
CA ARG A 575 26.71 27.02 9.32
C ARG A 575 27.20 27.95 10.41
N THR A 576 28.45 28.41 10.29
CA THR A 576 29.01 29.40 11.21
C THR A 576 28.19 30.68 11.15
N SER A 577 27.89 31.21 9.96
CA SER A 577 27.07 32.42 9.83
C SER A 577 25.67 32.28 10.44
N LEU A 578 25.06 31.09 10.34
CA LEU A 578 23.78 30.79 10.96
C LEU A 578 23.85 30.86 12.49
N PHE A 579 24.83 30.20 13.10
CA PHE A 579 24.95 30.13 14.56
C PHE A 579 25.48 31.42 15.19
N THR A 580 26.24 32.24 14.45
CA THR A 580 26.76 33.51 14.96
C THR A 580 25.85 34.70 14.63
N GLY A 581 24.88 34.53 13.72
CA GLY A 581 24.05 35.62 13.22
C GLY A 581 24.83 36.69 12.42
N THR A 582 26.06 36.37 11.98
CA THR A 582 26.95 37.29 11.26
C THR A 582 27.64 36.56 10.12
N LEU A 583 27.72 37.16 8.93
CA LEU A 583 28.44 36.59 7.79
C LEU A 583 29.93 36.43 8.09
N MET A 584 30.36 35.19 8.32
CA MET A 584 31.75 34.87 8.63
C MET A 584 32.10 33.44 8.28
N LYS A 585 33.40 33.19 8.14
CA LYS A 585 34.00 31.86 8.07
C LYS A 585 34.48 31.45 9.47
N GLY A 586 34.24 30.21 9.86
CA GLY A 586 34.73 29.67 11.14
C GLY A 586 34.60 28.15 11.25
N ASP A 587 34.62 27.67 12.48
CA ASP A 587 34.51 26.25 12.83
C ASP A 587 33.57 25.99 14.01
N GLN A 588 33.51 24.73 14.47
CA GLN A 588 32.66 24.33 15.59
C GLN A 588 33.01 25.02 16.92
N ASN A 589 34.28 25.44 17.11
CA ASN A 589 34.70 26.16 18.32
C ASN A 589 34.15 27.59 18.31
N ASP A 590 34.17 28.25 17.15
CA ASP A 590 33.53 29.54 16.98
C ASP A 590 32.02 29.46 17.21
N GLU A 591 31.37 28.43 16.66
CA GLU A 591 29.95 28.16 16.85
C GLU A 591 29.61 27.99 18.34
N LYS A 592 30.34 27.13 19.08
CA LYS A 592 30.16 26.90 20.52
C LYS A 592 30.40 28.15 21.37
N ARG A 593 31.34 29.00 20.96
CA ARG A 593 31.71 30.22 21.70
C ARG A 593 30.72 31.37 21.47
N LEU A 594 30.24 31.55 20.24
CA LEU A 594 29.48 32.73 19.85
C LEU A 594 27.96 32.52 19.89
N PHE A 595 27.47 31.29 19.67
CA PHE A 595 26.03 31.00 19.70
C PHE A 595 25.35 31.39 21.02
N PRO A 596 25.89 31.07 22.22
CA PRO A 596 25.28 31.47 23.48
C PRO A 596 25.28 32.99 23.74
N LEU A 597 26.16 33.72 23.05
CA LEU A 597 26.32 35.18 23.22
C LEU A 597 25.39 35.98 22.30
N HIS A 598 24.65 35.32 21.40
CA HIS A 598 23.78 36.00 20.45
C HIS A 598 22.62 36.72 21.15
N ALA A 599 22.31 37.95 20.72
CA ALA A 599 21.32 38.80 21.37
C ALA A 599 19.88 38.24 21.33
N CYS A 600 19.59 37.31 20.40
CA CYS A 600 18.26 36.68 20.29
C CYS A 600 17.83 35.93 21.55
N TRP A 601 18.79 35.48 22.38
CA TRP A 601 18.49 34.70 23.58
C TRP A 601 17.97 35.55 24.74
N GLN A 602 18.09 36.89 24.68
CA GLN A 602 17.64 37.81 25.75
C GLN A 602 18.15 37.44 27.16
N GLY A 603 19.36 36.85 27.23
CA GLY A 603 19.97 36.37 28.48
C GLY A 603 19.50 34.98 28.94
N ALA A 604 18.63 34.29 28.18
CA ALA A 604 18.34 32.88 28.39
C ALA A 604 19.55 32.00 28.00
N PRO A 605 19.77 30.87 28.70
CA PRO A 605 20.86 29.96 28.35
C PRO A 605 20.60 29.28 27.00
N ALA A 606 21.63 29.22 26.17
CA ALA A 606 21.58 28.53 24.88
C ALA A 606 22.89 27.76 24.65
N ALA A 607 22.81 26.59 24.03
CA ALA A 607 23.97 25.76 23.71
C ALA A 607 23.83 25.08 22.34
N VAL A 608 24.97 24.87 21.68
CA VAL A 608 25.05 24.13 20.42
C VAL A 608 25.85 22.84 20.62
N PHE A 609 25.33 21.75 20.07
CA PHE A 609 25.90 20.40 20.15
C PHE A 609 26.17 19.84 18.75
N HIS A 610 27.27 19.11 18.61
CA HIS A 610 27.72 18.53 17.34
C HIS A 610 27.81 17.00 17.44
N LYS A 611 28.30 16.37 16.37
CA LYS A 611 28.33 14.90 16.21
C LYS A 611 28.88 14.12 17.40
N ASP A 612 29.97 14.59 18.03
CA ASP A 612 30.55 13.88 19.18
C ASP A 612 29.70 14.01 20.45
N ASP A 613 28.90 15.07 20.55
CA ASP A 613 27.99 15.32 21.67
C ASP A 613 26.71 14.46 21.59
N LEU A 614 26.46 13.79 20.46
CA LEU A 614 25.32 12.87 20.27
C LEU A 614 25.57 11.46 20.83
N ARG A 615 26.82 11.13 21.17
CA ARG A 615 27.17 9.78 21.63
C ARG A 615 26.88 9.62 23.13
N GLY A 616 26.08 8.61 23.46
CA GLY A 616 25.80 8.26 24.86
C GLY A 616 27.05 7.81 25.62
N PRO A 617 27.15 8.10 26.93
CA PRO A 617 28.24 7.61 27.77
C PRO A 617 28.18 6.09 28.00
N ASP A 618 27.00 5.47 27.80
CA ASP A 618 26.74 4.04 28.00
C ASP A 618 25.68 3.50 27.02
N THR A 619 25.44 2.19 27.06
CA THR A 619 24.48 1.49 26.18
C THR A 619 23.02 1.89 26.40
N GLY A 620 22.68 2.47 27.57
CA GLY A 620 21.30 2.82 27.93
C GLY A 620 20.93 4.27 27.60
N SER A 621 21.94 5.13 27.42
CA SER A 621 21.75 6.57 27.24
C SER A 621 21.63 6.95 25.77
N PRO A 622 20.55 7.64 25.37
CA PRO A 622 20.35 8.02 23.97
C PRO A 622 21.29 9.15 23.50
N PHE A 623 21.84 9.94 24.41
CA PHE A 623 22.66 11.12 24.16
C PHE A 623 23.79 11.24 25.19
N SER A 624 24.77 12.12 24.93
CA SER A 624 25.76 12.51 25.94
C SER A 624 25.10 13.12 27.18
N THR A 625 25.79 13.06 28.33
CA THR A 625 25.30 13.68 29.58
C THR A 625 24.97 15.15 29.39
N ALA A 626 25.86 15.92 28.75
CA ALA A 626 25.67 17.35 28.53
C ALA A 626 24.44 17.68 27.67
N LEU A 627 24.21 16.91 26.58
CA LEU A 627 23.03 17.11 25.74
C LEU A 627 21.74 16.67 26.47
N GLY A 628 21.79 15.57 27.23
CA GLY A 628 20.67 15.12 28.05
C GLY A 628 20.24 16.16 29.09
N GLU A 629 21.21 16.74 29.82
CA GLU A 629 20.97 17.81 30.79
C GLU A 629 20.41 19.08 30.12
N ALA A 630 20.96 19.48 28.97
CA ALA A 630 20.47 20.64 28.22
C ALA A 630 19.04 20.47 27.71
N LEU A 631 18.68 19.26 27.26
CA LEU A 631 17.31 18.96 26.83
C LEU A 631 16.33 18.93 28.02
N ALA A 632 16.77 18.52 29.20
CA ALA A 632 15.96 18.50 30.42
C ALA A 632 15.80 19.88 31.09
N ASP A 633 16.73 20.82 30.90
CA ASP A 633 16.66 22.16 31.48
C ASP A 633 15.55 23.01 30.83
N GLU A 634 14.51 23.32 31.61
CA GLU A 634 13.32 24.08 31.19
C GLU A 634 13.61 25.50 30.67
N ARG A 635 14.80 26.05 30.91
CA ARG A 635 15.20 27.37 30.43
C ARG A 635 16.16 27.33 29.25
N MET A 636 16.75 26.18 28.96
CA MET A 636 17.80 26.08 27.95
C MET A 636 17.23 25.91 26.54
N HIS A 637 17.71 26.75 25.62
CA HIS A 637 17.54 26.59 24.18
C HIS A 637 18.68 25.73 23.63
N VAL A 638 18.35 24.82 22.73
CA VAL A 638 19.30 23.81 22.26
C VAL A 638 19.39 23.85 20.75
N ALA A 639 20.61 23.93 20.22
CA ALA A 639 20.90 23.67 18.82
C ALA A 639 21.67 22.36 18.67
N VAL A 640 21.33 21.56 17.66
CA VAL A 640 22.00 20.28 17.39
C VAL A 640 22.30 20.15 15.91
N VAL A 641 23.55 19.83 15.58
CA VAL A 641 24.02 19.63 14.20
C VAL A 641 24.06 18.14 13.86
N LEU A 642 23.34 17.74 12.82
CA LEU A 642 23.27 16.37 12.29
C LEU A 642 23.93 16.29 10.90
N ASN A 643 25.09 15.65 10.81
CA ASN A 643 25.89 15.61 9.57
C ASN A 643 25.56 14.45 8.62
N THR A 644 24.44 13.74 8.84
CA THR A 644 24.19 12.48 8.14
C THR A 644 24.04 12.63 6.62
N VAL A 645 23.51 13.76 6.14
CA VAL A 645 23.34 14.02 4.71
C VAL A 645 24.71 14.27 4.06
N ASP A 646 25.48 15.23 4.56
CA ASP A 646 26.83 15.52 4.02
C ASP A 646 27.81 14.34 4.11
N ASP A 647 27.82 13.59 5.23
CA ASP A 647 28.66 12.39 5.41
C ASP A 647 28.41 11.35 4.29
N ARG A 648 27.16 11.21 3.85
CA ARG A 648 26.78 10.34 2.74
C ARG A 648 27.19 10.92 1.39
N LEU A 649 26.98 12.21 1.14
CA LEU A 649 27.42 12.87 -0.11
C LEU A 649 28.93 12.77 -0.33
N ALA A 650 29.73 12.69 0.73
CA ALA A 650 31.17 12.53 0.64
C ALA A 650 31.62 11.11 0.23
N LYS A 651 30.81 10.06 0.49
CA LYS A 651 31.27 8.65 0.47
C LYS A 651 30.38 7.69 -0.30
N GLU A 652 29.08 7.91 -0.34
CA GLU A 652 28.08 6.92 -0.75
C GLU A 652 27.02 7.54 -1.68
N GLN A 653 26.93 7.03 -2.90
CA GLN A 653 25.78 7.33 -3.76
C GLN A 653 24.60 6.48 -3.32
N LYS A 654 23.47 7.12 -3.02
CA LYS A 654 22.22 6.41 -2.75
C LYS A 654 21.69 5.83 -4.07
N LEU A 655 21.80 4.51 -4.21
CA LEU A 655 21.31 3.73 -5.35
C LEU A 655 20.11 2.88 -4.93
N GLY A 656 19.16 2.66 -5.83
CA GLY A 656 17.95 1.87 -5.58
C GLY A 656 16.79 2.70 -5.02
N ASP A 657 16.63 2.74 -3.69
CA ASP A 657 15.61 3.57 -3.02
C ASP A 657 16.15 4.99 -2.82
N GLY A 658 15.64 5.94 -3.62
CA GLY A 658 16.00 7.36 -3.52
C GLY A 658 15.43 8.06 -2.28
N ALA A 659 14.48 7.44 -1.55
CA ALA A 659 13.73 8.09 -0.49
C ALA A 659 14.57 8.29 0.79
N TRP A 660 14.68 9.52 1.29
CA TRP A 660 15.16 9.82 2.64
C TRP A 660 14.09 9.54 3.69
N ARG A 661 14.51 9.02 4.85
CA ARG A 661 13.61 8.77 5.97
C ARG A 661 14.18 9.35 7.27
N ALA A 662 13.31 9.72 8.19
CA ALA A 662 13.70 10.27 9.48
C ALA A 662 14.62 9.30 10.26
N ASN A 663 14.38 7.99 10.15
CA ASN A 663 15.21 6.95 10.79
C ASN A 663 16.60 6.77 10.14
N GLU A 664 16.82 7.30 8.94
CA GLU A 664 18.13 7.30 8.29
C GLU A 664 19.01 8.48 8.73
N VAL A 665 18.41 9.53 9.29
CA VAL A 665 19.14 10.67 9.86
C VAL A 665 19.48 10.35 11.31
N SER A 666 20.76 10.13 11.59
CA SER A 666 21.21 9.66 12.90
C SER A 666 20.82 10.65 14.00
N GLY A 667 20.14 10.16 15.04
CA GLY A 667 19.70 10.95 16.19
C GLY A 667 18.40 11.76 16.01
N LEU A 668 17.89 11.93 14.79
CA LEU A 668 16.72 12.80 14.52
C LEU A 668 15.47 12.34 15.28
N GLU A 669 15.07 11.07 15.19
CA GLU A 669 13.88 10.58 15.89
C GLU A 669 13.99 10.68 17.42
N ALA A 670 15.19 10.44 17.96
CA ALA A 670 15.43 10.56 19.39
C ALA A 670 15.28 12.02 19.85
N LEU A 671 15.82 12.96 19.08
CA LEU A 671 15.72 14.40 19.36
C LEU A 671 14.29 14.91 19.23
N LEU A 672 13.55 14.48 18.20
CA LEU A 672 12.12 14.81 18.04
C LEU A 672 11.28 14.24 19.19
N ARG A 673 11.58 13.01 19.65
CA ARG A 673 10.91 12.43 20.83
C ARG A 673 11.20 13.24 22.10
N ALA A 674 12.45 13.65 22.31
CA ALA A 674 12.83 14.50 23.43
C ALA A 674 12.16 15.88 23.36
N ALA A 675 12.10 16.50 22.18
CA ALA A 675 11.43 17.77 21.96
C ALA A 675 9.94 17.70 22.34
N ARG A 676 9.27 16.63 21.89
CA ARG A 676 7.85 16.39 22.22
C ARG A 676 7.63 16.18 23.71
N ALA A 677 8.50 15.41 24.37
CA ALA A 677 8.41 15.15 25.81
C ALA A 677 8.59 16.42 26.64
N ASN A 678 9.41 17.36 26.15
CA ASN A 678 9.74 18.62 26.84
C ASN A 678 8.99 19.85 26.29
N GLY A 679 7.97 19.66 25.46
CA GLY A 679 7.15 20.75 24.92
C GLY A 679 7.92 21.78 24.07
N MET A 680 9.04 21.37 23.45
CA MET A 680 9.91 22.28 22.71
C MET A 680 9.34 22.62 21.33
N THR A 681 9.57 23.86 20.90
CA THR A 681 9.36 24.31 19.52
C THR A 681 10.51 23.83 18.65
N VAL A 682 10.23 23.03 17.62
CA VAL A 682 11.27 22.45 16.78
C VAL A 682 11.42 23.29 15.51
N LEU A 683 12.63 23.75 15.25
CA LEU A 683 13.03 24.36 13.97
C LEU A 683 14.02 23.42 13.30
N LEU A 684 13.69 22.92 12.11
CA LEU A 684 14.53 22.05 11.32
C LEU A 684 14.99 22.81 10.06
N THR A 685 16.29 22.99 9.90
CA THR A 685 16.88 23.75 8.78
C THR A 685 18.19 23.11 8.31
N SER A 686 18.77 23.67 7.25
CA SER A 686 20.13 23.37 6.82
C SER A 686 21.02 24.61 6.84
N ASP A 687 22.31 24.41 6.63
CA ASP A 687 23.31 25.43 6.37
C ASP A 687 23.50 25.69 4.86
N HIS A 688 23.54 24.64 4.05
CA HIS A 688 23.50 24.71 2.58
C HIS A 688 22.76 23.52 2.00
N GLY A 689 22.30 23.64 0.75
CA GLY A 689 21.83 22.48 0.00
C GLY A 689 22.97 21.78 -0.74
N HIS A 690 22.63 20.92 -1.69
CA HIS A 690 23.61 20.16 -2.47
C HIS A 690 23.11 19.86 -3.88
N VAL A 691 24.05 19.51 -4.75
CA VAL A 691 23.79 18.82 -6.02
C VAL A 691 24.31 17.39 -5.94
N VAL A 692 23.54 16.44 -6.46
CA VAL A 692 23.92 15.02 -6.49
C VAL A 692 24.81 14.73 -7.70
N GLU A 693 25.89 13.97 -7.52
CA GLU A 693 26.72 13.51 -8.63
C GLU A 693 25.99 12.43 -9.44
N ARG A 694 25.93 12.64 -10.76
CA ARG A 694 25.38 11.68 -11.70
C ARG A 694 26.25 11.58 -12.96
N ARG A 695 26.47 12.72 -13.63
CA ARG A 695 27.10 12.79 -14.96
C ARG A 695 28.06 13.97 -15.10
N SER A 696 28.60 14.48 -13.99
CA SER A 696 29.34 15.73 -14.02
C SER A 696 30.67 15.61 -14.78
N SER A 697 31.05 16.70 -15.44
CA SER A 697 32.36 16.85 -16.08
C SER A 697 33.32 17.59 -15.15
N LYS A 698 34.58 17.13 -15.10
CA LYS A 698 35.63 17.85 -14.37
C LYS A 698 36.10 19.03 -15.21
N LEU A 699 36.04 20.23 -14.65
CA LEU A 699 36.59 21.44 -15.25
C LEU A 699 38.00 21.71 -14.73
N ASP A 700 38.86 22.18 -15.62
CA ASP A 700 40.19 22.64 -15.24
C ASP A 700 40.12 24.08 -14.73
N ALA A 701 40.92 24.37 -13.70
CA ALA A 701 41.06 25.69 -13.14
C ALA A 701 42.56 25.99 -12.91
N PRO A 702 42.98 27.26 -12.90
CA PRO A 702 44.37 27.62 -12.61
C PRO A 702 44.86 26.98 -11.30
N ALA A 703 46.11 26.54 -11.29
CA ALA A 703 46.71 25.90 -10.12
C ALA A 703 46.66 26.84 -8.90
N GLY A 704 46.19 26.32 -7.76
CA GLY A 704 46.02 27.09 -6.53
C GLY A 704 44.75 27.97 -6.48
N ALA A 705 43.93 28.01 -7.53
CA ALA A 705 42.68 28.76 -7.53
C ALA A 705 41.48 27.96 -7.01
N ILE A 706 41.54 26.61 -6.97
CA ILE A 706 40.40 25.79 -6.56
C ILE A 706 40.15 25.97 -5.05
N GLY A 707 38.99 26.54 -4.70
CA GLY A 707 38.58 26.75 -3.30
C GLY A 707 37.68 25.63 -2.77
N SER A 708 36.92 24.97 -3.65
CA SER A 708 36.12 23.77 -3.33
C SER A 708 35.82 22.94 -4.58
N SER A 709 34.98 21.91 -4.44
CA SER A 709 34.42 21.17 -5.57
C SER A 709 33.62 22.05 -6.55
N ARG A 710 33.10 23.19 -6.08
CA ARG A 710 32.08 23.98 -6.77
C ARG A 710 32.40 25.48 -6.92
N HIS A 711 33.52 25.95 -6.39
CA HIS A 711 34.00 27.29 -6.68
C HIS A 711 35.53 27.35 -6.74
N ARG A 712 36.02 28.39 -7.39
CA ARG A 712 37.43 28.77 -7.49
C ARG A 712 37.59 30.27 -7.22
N GLY A 713 38.81 30.68 -6.94
CA GLY A 713 39.21 32.07 -6.86
C GLY A 713 39.08 32.78 -8.21
N PRO A 714 39.12 34.12 -8.19
CA PRO A 714 38.98 34.94 -9.39
C PRO A 714 40.19 34.77 -10.32
N GLY A 715 40.00 35.00 -11.62
CA GLY A 715 41.04 34.94 -12.65
C GLY A 715 40.75 33.94 -13.77
N GLY A 716 41.31 34.18 -14.96
CA GLY A 716 41.03 33.39 -16.15
C GLY A 716 39.63 33.62 -16.74
N PRO A 717 39.31 33.01 -17.90
CA PRO A 717 37.99 33.11 -18.50
C PRO A 717 36.93 32.42 -17.63
N VAL A 718 35.72 32.98 -17.60
CA VAL A 718 34.54 32.37 -16.95
C VAL A 718 33.82 31.51 -17.98
N ALA A 719 33.72 30.20 -17.72
CA ALA A 719 33.05 29.26 -18.60
C ALA A 719 31.51 29.41 -18.53
N PRO A 720 30.74 28.90 -19.52
CA PRO A 720 29.28 28.98 -19.49
C PRO A 720 28.63 28.33 -18.26
N SER A 721 29.27 27.30 -17.69
CA SER A 721 28.85 26.62 -16.46
C SER A 721 29.28 27.32 -15.16
N GLU A 722 29.95 28.47 -15.28
CA GLU A 722 30.48 29.28 -14.19
C GLU A 722 29.76 30.64 -14.11
N ILE A 723 29.76 31.24 -12.92
CA ILE A 723 29.30 32.61 -12.68
C ILE A 723 30.26 33.32 -11.72
N ALA A 724 30.58 34.58 -11.99
CA ALA A 724 31.38 35.40 -11.09
C ALA A 724 30.46 36.07 -10.05
N LEU A 725 30.83 35.96 -8.77
CA LEU A 725 30.10 36.53 -7.63
C LEU A 725 31.05 37.42 -6.83
N ALA A 726 30.55 38.57 -6.40
CA ALA A 726 31.32 39.58 -5.70
C ALA A 726 30.44 40.35 -4.73
N GLY A 727 31.01 40.81 -3.61
CA GLY A 727 30.36 41.74 -2.69
C GLY A 727 30.20 41.20 -1.27
N PRO A 728 29.52 41.92 -0.36
CA PRO A 728 29.57 41.70 1.08
C PRO A 728 29.16 40.30 1.55
N ARG A 729 28.32 39.61 0.77
CA ARG A 729 27.85 38.25 1.06
C ARG A 729 28.79 37.14 0.61
N VAL A 730 29.82 37.48 -0.15
CA VAL A 730 30.88 36.54 -0.56
C VAL A 730 31.97 36.58 0.50
N VAL A 731 32.07 35.50 1.28
CA VAL A 731 32.87 35.39 2.50
C VAL A 731 34.17 34.60 2.28
N TRP A 732 34.59 34.42 1.03
CA TRP A 732 35.77 33.63 0.69
C TRP A 732 36.78 34.36 -0.20
N PRO A 733 38.08 34.38 0.16
CA PRO A 733 38.65 33.84 1.40
C PRO A 733 38.31 34.70 2.64
N GLU A 734 37.87 35.93 2.42
CA GLU A 734 37.47 36.92 3.43
C GLU A 734 36.10 37.52 3.07
N PRO A 735 35.36 38.14 4.01
CA PRO A 735 34.13 38.89 3.74
C PRO A 735 34.30 39.99 2.68
N GLY A 736 33.34 40.13 1.76
CA GLY A 736 33.38 41.15 0.70
C GLY A 736 34.21 40.75 -0.52
N ALA A 737 34.61 39.49 -0.64
CA ALA A 737 35.54 39.01 -1.65
C ALA A 737 34.86 38.67 -2.99
N HIS A 738 35.67 38.12 -3.90
CA HIS A 738 35.27 37.74 -5.26
C HIS A 738 35.56 36.25 -5.47
N ILE A 739 34.59 35.50 -6.03
CA ILE A 739 34.74 34.09 -6.40
C ILE A 739 34.15 33.81 -7.79
N VAL A 740 34.54 32.69 -8.39
CA VAL A 740 33.85 32.10 -9.54
C VAL A 740 33.24 30.78 -9.09
N ALA A 741 31.92 30.68 -9.15
CA ALA A 741 31.14 29.54 -8.67
C ALA A 741 30.49 28.78 -9.84
N LEU A 742 30.30 27.47 -9.68
CA LEU A 742 29.57 26.66 -10.64
C LEU A 742 28.07 26.88 -10.51
N ARG A 743 27.40 27.05 -11.65
CA ARG A 743 25.94 27.21 -11.78
C ARG A 743 25.24 26.07 -12.50
N ASP A 744 25.99 25.06 -12.97
CA ASP A 744 25.46 23.82 -13.55
C ASP A 744 25.59 22.67 -12.55
N HIS A 745 24.63 21.74 -12.51
CA HIS A 745 24.73 20.50 -11.72
C HIS A 745 25.84 19.57 -12.24
N ASP A 746 26.02 19.51 -13.56
CA ASP A 746 26.93 18.58 -14.25
C ASP A 746 28.38 19.07 -14.36
N ALA A 747 28.86 19.87 -13.40
CA ALA A 747 30.25 20.36 -13.37
C ALA A 747 30.90 20.22 -11.99
N ARG A 748 32.20 19.96 -11.95
CA ARG A 748 33.01 19.97 -10.71
C ARG A 748 34.46 20.38 -10.98
N TYR A 749 35.17 20.89 -9.98
CA TYR A 749 36.62 21.11 -10.07
C TYR A 749 37.46 19.98 -9.47
N THR A 750 36.92 19.26 -8.48
CA THR A 750 37.66 18.26 -7.71
C THR A 750 37.46 16.84 -8.24
N ALA A 751 38.08 15.87 -7.55
CA ALA A 751 37.76 14.45 -7.73
C ALA A 751 36.26 14.18 -7.48
N LEU A 752 35.80 13.05 -8.04
CA LEU A 752 34.41 12.62 -7.98
C LEU A 752 34.00 12.27 -6.54
N LYS A 753 32.81 12.71 -6.13
CA LYS A 753 32.12 12.39 -4.87
C LYS A 753 30.67 12.00 -5.17
N ALA A 754 29.89 11.62 -4.17
CA ALA A 754 28.46 11.31 -4.36
C ALA A 754 27.57 12.56 -4.49
N GLY A 755 28.03 13.71 -3.99
CA GLY A 755 27.44 15.01 -4.25
C GLY A 755 28.39 16.15 -3.87
N TYR A 756 27.94 17.38 -4.14
CA TYR A 756 28.76 18.57 -3.99
C TYR A 756 27.94 19.76 -3.50
N HIS A 757 28.65 20.71 -2.89
CA HIS A 757 28.15 22.01 -2.47
C HIS A 757 29.28 23.05 -2.61
N GLY A 758 28.98 24.33 -2.41
CA GLY A 758 29.91 25.44 -2.57
C GLY A 758 29.72 26.27 -3.85
N GLY A 759 28.72 25.95 -4.67
CA GLY A 759 28.35 26.62 -5.92
C GLY A 759 27.21 27.62 -5.77
N ALA A 760 26.59 27.96 -6.91
CA ALA A 760 25.60 29.02 -7.07
C ALA A 760 24.27 28.54 -7.70
N THR A 761 23.99 27.23 -7.67
CA THR A 761 22.70 26.68 -8.10
C THR A 761 21.59 27.01 -7.10
N LEU A 762 20.33 26.97 -7.53
CA LEU A 762 19.17 27.10 -6.64
C LEU A 762 19.19 26.04 -5.54
N ALA A 763 19.56 24.82 -5.90
CA ALA A 763 19.59 23.67 -5.00
C ALA A 763 20.68 23.79 -3.91
N GLU A 764 21.81 24.42 -4.20
CA GLU A 764 22.86 24.70 -3.20
C GLU A 764 22.52 25.91 -2.33
N PHE A 765 21.97 26.98 -2.92
CA PHE A 765 21.78 28.27 -2.27
C PHE A 765 20.55 28.34 -1.36
N THR A 766 19.48 27.62 -1.70
CA THR A 766 18.22 27.68 -0.96
C THR A 766 18.12 26.55 0.04
N VAL A 767 18.13 26.88 1.34
CA VAL A 767 17.92 25.90 2.41
C VAL A 767 16.51 25.97 3.00
N PRO A 768 15.86 24.83 3.26
CA PRO A 768 14.48 24.79 3.74
C PRO A 768 14.41 25.03 5.25
N LEU A 769 13.37 25.71 5.71
CA LEU A 769 13.03 25.89 7.13
C LEU A 769 11.67 25.27 7.44
N LEU A 770 11.69 24.20 8.23
CA LEU A 770 10.49 23.52 8.74
C LEU A 770 10.30 23.91 10.21
N ALA A 771 9.15 24.48 10.53
CA ALA A 771 8.79 24.82 11.90
C ALA A 771 7.70 23.87 12.39
N LEU A 772 8.03 23.05 13.39
CA LEU A 772 7.24 21.89 13.79
C LEU A 772 6.79 22.02 15.25
N LEU A 773 5.50 21.77 15.47
CA LEU A 773 4.91 21.65 16.80
C LEU A 773 4.15 20.33 16.95
N PRO A 774 4.11 19.74 18.17
CA PRO A 774 3.23 18.62 18.42
C PRO A 774 1.78 19.02 18.18
N PHE A 775 0.97 18.09 17.67
CA PHE A 775 -0.46 18.36 17.50
C PHE A 775 -1.12 18.83 18.79
N GLY A 776 -1.88 19.92 18.70
CA GLY A 776 -2.61 20.52 19.83
C GLY A 776 -1.77 21.47 20.69
N ALA A 777 -0.47 21.64 20.41
CA ALA A 777 0.31 22.69 21.06
C ALA A 777 -0.13 24.08 20.56
N GLU A 778 -0.16 25.06 21.45
CA GLU A 778 -0.40 26.45 21.06
C GLU A 778 0.80 26.97 20.26
N PRO A 779 0.60 27.54 19.05
CA PRO A 779 1.70 28.08 18.26
C PRO A 779 2.23 29.40 18.85
N PRO A 780 3.51 29.74 18.62
CA PRO A 780 4.02 31.08 18.85
C PRO A 780 3.20 32.15 18.13
N GLN A 781 3.18 33.37 18.68
CA GLN A 781 2.47 34.51 18.14
C GLN A 781 2.94 34.81 16.72
N GLY A 782 1.97 34.87 15.81
CA GLY A 782 2.20 35.17 14.39
C GLY A 782 2.64 33.98 13.55
N TRP A 783 2.84 32.79 14.14
CA TRP A 783 2.99 31.55 13.37
C TRP A 783 1.64 31.13 12.79
N ARG A 784 1.67 30.67 11.54
CA ARG A 784 0.45 30.31 10.80
C ARG A 784 0.54 28.87 10.33
N GLU A 785 -0.48 28.07 10.58
CA GLU A 785 -0.45 26.65 10.24
C GLU A 785 -0.43 26.45 8.71
N LEU A 786 0.54 25.67 8.23
CA LEU A 786 0.86 25.54 6.81
C LEU A 786 -0.10 24.60 6.07
N GLY A 787 -0.25 23.37 6.59
CA GLY A 787 -0.90 22.26 5.88
C GLY A 787 0.05 21.47 4.99
N ASP A 788 -0.45 20.88 3.89
CA ASP A 788 0.39 20.10 2.97
C ASP A 788 1.11 21.05 1.99
N PRO A 789 2.45 21.17 2.04
CA PRO A 789 3.19 22.08 1.16
C PRO A 789 3.40 21.53 -0.26
N ALA A 790 2.86 20.35 -0.58
CA ALA A 790 3.00 19.76 -1.90
C ALA A 790 2.30 20.60 -2.99
N PRO A 791 2.96 20.88 -4.13
CA PRO A 791 2.33 21.61 -5.21
C PRO A 791 1.20 20.79 -5.84
N LEU A 792 0.24 21.48 -6.49
CA LEU A 792 -0.96 20.84 -7.04
C LEU A 792 -0.64 19.67 -8.00
N TRP A 793 0.42 19.77 -8.81
CA TRP A 793 0.83 18.72 -9.75
C TRP A 793 1.42 17.47 -9.08
N TRP A 794 1.78 17.54 -7.79
CA TRP A 794 2.33 16.42 -7.01
C TRP A 794 1.28 15.35 -6.69
N SER A 795 0.02 15.77 -6.51
CA SER A 795 -1.09 14.91 -6.08
C SER A 795 -1.71 14.13 -7.24
N GLU A 796 -2.21 12.92 -6.97
CA GLU A 796 -2.69 11.99 -8.00
C GLU A 796 -4.05 12.38 -8.62
N GLY A 797 -4.84 13.25 -7.97
CA GLY A 797 -6.23 13.60 -8.36
C GLY A 797 -6.44 14.96 -9.02
N THR A 798 -5.38 15.68 -9.40
CA THR A 798 -5.46 17.01 -10.01
C THR A 798 -5.16 16.90 -11.50
N GLY A 799 -6.21 16.68 -12.31
CA GLY A 799 -6.16 16.94 -13.74
C GLY A 799 -5.95 18.44 -13.95
N ILE A 800 -4.77 18.84 -14.42
CA ILE A 800 -4.56 20.18 -14.94
C ILE A 800 -4.94 20.10 -16.42
N GLU A 801 -6.16 20.50 -16.75
CA GLU A 801 -6.53 20.81 -18.13
C GLU A 801 -5.84 22.13 -18.50
N THR A 802 -4.93 22.08 -19.47
CA THR A 802 -4.29 23.26 -20.04
C THR A 802 -5.25 23.91 -21.03
N GLU A 803 -5.48 25.22 -20.90
CA GLU A 803 -6.10 26.06 -21.94
C GLU A 803 -5.18 26.11 -23.18
N ALA A 804 -5.29 25.08 -24.02
CA ALA A 804 -4.70 25.04 -25.36
C ALA A 804 -5.78 24.55 -26.32
N GLY A 805 -6.73 25.44 -26.62
CA GLY A 805 -7.89 25.14 -27.45
C GLY A 805 -8.53 26.38 -28.05
N ALA A 806 -7.74 27.40 -28.40
CA ALA A 806 -8.19 28.54 -29.18
C ALA A 806 -7.25 28.72 -30.36
N GLU A 807 -7.33 27.79 -31.32
CA GLU A 807 -7.05 27.95 -32.76
C GLU A 807 -6.77 26.58 -33.39
N ALA A 808 -7.84 25.91 -33.86
CA ALA A 808 -7.87 25.19 -35.14
C ALA A 808 -9.17 24.37 -35.27
N VAL A 809 -9.69 24.34 -36.51
CA VAL A 809 -10.69 23.39 -37.07
C VAL A 809 -12.17 23.77 -36.79
N THR A 810 -13.06 24.10 -37.74
CA THR A 810 -13.06 24.11 -39.23
C THR A 810 -14.32 24.83 -39.73
N ALA A 811 -14.21 25.49 -40.89
CA ALA A 811 -15.32 25.67 -41.82
C ALA A 811 -15.60 24.36 -42.58
N SER A 812 -16.83 23.85 -42.54
CA SER A 812 -17.63 23.42 -43.72
C SER A 812 -18.82 22.52 -43.34
N GLY A 813 -20.02 23.02 -43.69
CA GLY A 813 -21.18 22.34 -44.28
C GLY A 813 -21.69 20.99 -43.74
N VAL A 814 -23.00 20.92 -43.46
CA VAL A 814 -24.02 20.32 -44.34
C VAL A 814 -25.41 20.28 -43.66
N ALA A 815 -26.38 20.80 -44.41
CA ALA A 815 -27.82 20.46 -44.52
C ALA A 815 -28.75 20.26 -43.30
N ALA A 816 -29.86 21.00 -43.40
CA ALA A 816 -31.11 20.89 -42.67
C ALA A 816 -31.85 19.55 -42.84
N PRO A 817 -32.89 19.30 -42.01
CA PRO A 817 -34.09 18.62 -42.47
C PRO A 817 -35.35 19.51 -42.37
N ALA A 818 -36.24 19.25 -43.34
CA ALA A 818 -37.47 19.95 -43.63
C ALA A 818 -38.64 19.59 -42.69
N ALA A 819 -39.62 20.49 -42.67
CA ALA A 819 -40.85 20.50 -41.88
C ALA A 819 -41.99 19.64 -42.44
N THR A 820 -43.04 19.38 -41.63
CA THR A 820 -44.50 19.59 -41.91
C THR A 820 -45.37 19.09 -40.72
N PRO A 821 -46.69 19.38 -40.60
CA PRO A 821 -47.28 20.71 -40.40
C PRO A 821 -48.43 20.72 -39.34
N SER A 822 -48.78 21.89 -38.80
CA SER A 822 -50.13 22.13 -38.25
C SER A 822 -50.57 23.59 -38.42
N ARG A 823 -51.81 23.76 -38.86
CA ARG A 823 -52.56 25.00 -39.15
C ARG A 823 -53.99 24.80 -38.58
N PRO A 824 -54.89 25.81 -38.51
CA PRO A 824 -54.69 27.26 -38.50
C PRO A 824 -55.57 28.02 -37.45
N GLY A 825 -55.28 29.30 -37.19
CA GLY A 825 -56.15 30.19 -36.41
C GLY A 825 -55.82 31.68 -36.61
N ALA A 826 -56.74 32.43 -37.22
CA ALA A 826 -56.62 33.76 -37.84
C ALA A 826 -56.49 35.03 -36.94
N LYS A 827 -56.13 36.15 -37.61
CA LYS A 827 -56.42 37.61 -37.40
C LYS A 827 -55.36 38.47 -36.65
N GLN A 828 -54.68 39.37 -37.40
CA GLN A 828 -54.83 40.87 -37.44
C GLN A 828 -54.13 41.57 -36.25
N THR A 829 -53.30 42.62 -36.34
CA THR A 829 -53.23 43.80 -37.24
C THR A 829 -51.92 44.60 -37.02
N ARG A 830 -51.39 45.21 -38.11
CA ARG A 830 -50.70 46.52 -38.32
C ARG A 830 -50.24 47.35 -37.08
N LYS A 831 -49.06 47.98 -37.01
CA LYS A 831 -48.44 49.08 -37.82
C LYS A 831 -46.98 49.27 -37.30
N ALA A 832 -45.92 49.30 -38.12
CA ALA A 832 -45.26 50.48 -38.75
C ALA A 832 -44.80 51.55 -37.71
N THR A 833 -43.57 52.09 -37.68
CA THR A 833 -42.66 52.47 -38.78
C THR A 833 -41.21 52.70 -38.27
N GLN A 834 -40.25 52.39 -39.15
CA GLN A 834 -38.80 52.68 -39.23
C GLN A 834 -38.48 54.22 -39.41
N PRO A 835 -37.29 54.69 -39.89
CA PRO A 835 -35.88 54.58 -39.45
C PRO A 835 -35.19 56.00 -39.58
N PRO A 836 -34.02 56.26 -40.23
CA PRO A 836 -32.65 55.65 -40.26
C PRO A 836 -31.52 56.71 -40.07
N ALA A 837 -30.24 56.30 -40.29
CA ALA A 837 -29.25 56.88 -41.24
C ALA A 837 -27.83 56.84 -40.62
N GLU A 838 -26.86 56.06 -41.12
CA GLU A 838 -26.14 56.03 -42.42
C GLU A 838 -24.87 56.90 -42.47
N GLY A 839 -23.81 56.32 -43.07
CA GLY A 839 -22.65 57.03 -43.66
C GLY A 839 -21.29 56.66 -43.04
N VAL A 840 -20.45 55.70 -43.47
CA VAL A 840 -19.89 55.29 -44.80
C VAL A 840 -18.64 56.09 -45.23
N ILE A 841 -17.47 55.41 -45.12
CA ILE A 841 -16.31 55.32 -46.06
C ILE A 841 -15.08 56.27 -45.99
N SER A 842 -13.90 55.59 -46.00
CA SER A 842 -12.55 55.89 -46.54
C SER A 842 -11.63 56.96 -45.93
N LEU A 843 -10.31 56.96 -46.11
CA LEU A 843 -9.20 56.01 -46.40
C LEU A 843 -7.97 56.91 -46.74
N PHE A 844 -6.78 56.60 -46.22
CA PHE A 844 -5.41 57.08 -46.56
C PHE A 844 -4.95 58.52 -46.29
N GLY A 845 -3.71 58.62 -45.78
CA GLY A 845 -2.84 59.80 -45.87
C GLY A 845 -1.76 59.88 -44.77
N GLU A 846 -0.57 59.32 -45.02
CA GLU A 846 0.68 59.60 -44.29
C GLU A 846 1.22 61.00 -44.69
N ASP A 847 1.79 61.76 -43.74
CA ASP A 847 3.18 62.26 -43.78
C ASP A 847 3.49 63.31 -42.68
N ALA A 848 4.52 62.97 -41.89
CA ALA A 848 5.73 63.74 -41.59
C ALA A 848 5.74 65.19 -41.01
N LEU A 849 6.53 65.31 -39.92
CA LEU A 849 7.48 66.37 -39.53
C LEU A 849 7.02 67.58 -38.66
N ALA A 850 7.73 67.71 -37.53
CA ALA A 850 7.77 68.77 -36.50
C ALA A 850 8.48 70.08 -37.00
N PRO A 851 8.86 71.14 -36.22
CA PRO A 851 8.95 71.31 -34.74
C PRO A 851 8.83 72.78 -34.14
N LEU A 852 9.16 72.94 -32.83
CA LEU A 852 9.66 74.14 -32.07
C LEU A 852 8.71 75.36 -31.79
N ALA A 853 8.74 76.14 -30.69
CA ALA A 853 9.30 76.09 -29.33
C ALA A 853 8.87 77.34 -28.48
N SER A 854 8.98 77.24 -27.12
CA SER A 854 9.20 78.29 -26.07
C SER A 854 8.00 78.83 -25.24
N PRO A 855 8.18 79.31 -23.98
CA PRO A 855 8.99 78.81 -22.84
C PRO A 855 8.28 78.85 -21.43
N ASN A 856 8.92 78.19 -20.44
CA ASN A 856 8.70 78.04 -18.96
C ASN A 856 8.18 79.26 -18.14
N PRO A 857 7.70 79.16 -16.85
CA PRO A 857 8.13 78.22 -15.78
C PRO A 857 7.08 77.71 -14.71
N ALA A 858 7.50 76.65 -14.00
CA ALA A 858 7.31 76.30 -12.56
C ALA A 858 5.91 76.11 -11.91
N ASP A 859 5.56 74.81 -11.73
CA ASP A 859 4.99 74.07 -10.57
C ASP A 859 3.99 74.72 -9.58
N PRO A 860 2.90 73.99 -9.21
CA PRO A 860 3.06 73.00 -8.13
C PRO A 860 2.26 71.68 -8.24
N ALA A 861 2.88 70.62 -7.69
CA ALA A 861 2.28 69.50 -6.98
C ALA A 861 1.27 68.59 -7.72
N THR A 862 1.78 67.49 -8.28
CA THR A 862 0.99 66.34 -8.72
C THR A 862 0.52 65.51 -7.52
N LYS A 863 -0.79 65.31 -7.44
CA LYS A 863 -1.49 64.33 -6.58
C LYS A 863 -1.00 62.90 -6.88
N PRO A 864 -1.04 61.99 -5.89
CA PRO A 864 -0.69 60.59 -6.07
C PRO A 864 -1.66 59.92 -7.06
N GLU A 865 -1.06 59.29 -8.06
CA GLU A 865 -1.69 58.45 -9.07
C GLU A 865 -2.31 57.21 -8.40
N ALA A 866 -3.55 56.90 -8.77
CA ALA A 866 -4.29 55.76 -8.25
C ALA A 866 -3.64 54.44 -8.73
N PRO A 867 -3.61 53.39 -7.89
CA PRO A 867 -3.02 52.11 -8.26
C PRO A 867 -3.83 51.43 -9.37
N SER A 868 -3.10 50.89 -10.36
CA SER A 868 -3.63 49.97 -11.37
C SER A 868 -4.34 48.77 -10.71
N PRO A 869 -5.45 48.26 -11.27
CA PRO A 869 -6.14 47.11 -10.69
C PRO A 869 -5.25 45.87 -10.75
N GLN A 870 -4.93 45.32 -9.56
CA GLN A 870 -4.26 44.03 -9.43
C GLN A 870 -5.11 42.96 -10.12
N ALA A 871 -4.51 42.17 -11.01
CA ALA A 871 -5.15 40.99 -11.57
C ALA A 871 -5.56 40.06 -10.40
N GLN A 872 -6.86 39.75 -10.31
CA GLN A 872 -7.41 38.91 -9.25
C GLN A 872 -6.80 37.49 -9.32
N SER A 873 -6.53 36.88 -8.15
CA SER A 873 -6.03 35.50 -8.07
C SER A 873 -6.98 34.55 -8.83
N PRO A 874 -6.47 33.60 -9.64
CA PRO A 874 -7.29 32.61 -10.33
C PRO A 874 -8.20 31.79 -9.40
N ALA A 875 -7.77 31.58 -8.14
CA ALA A 875 -8.57 30.91 -7.12
C ALA A 875 -9.77 31.77 -6.67
N VAL A 876 -9.56 33.08 -6.52
CA VAL A 876 -10.64 34.04 -6.20
C VAL A 876 -11.65 34.06 -7.34
N ALA A 877 -11.20 34.17 -8.59
CA ALA A 877 -12.07 34.14 -9.76
C ALA A 877 -12.88 32.83 -9.87
N LEU A 878 -12.28 31.68 -9.54
CA LEU A 878 -12.98 30.39 -9.53
C LEU A 878 -14.07 30.34 -8.45
N VAL A 879 -13.76 30.83 -7.23
CA VAL A 879 -14.72 30.85 -6.12
C VAL A 879 -15.84 31.86 -6.37
N GLU A 880 -15.56 33.00 -6.98
CA GLU A 880 -16.59 33.95 -7.39
C GLU A 880 -17.58 33.32 -8.38
N ARG A 881 -17.07 32.57 -9.38
CA ARG A 881 -17.94 31.79 -10.29
C ARG A 881 -18.76 30.74 -9.54
N LEU A 882 -18.14 29.98 -8.64
CA LEU A 882 -18.83 28.98 -7.81
C LEU A 882 -19.97 29.59 -7.02
N VAL A 883 -19.72 30.70 -6.31
CA VAL A 883 -20.71 31.38 -5.48
C VAL A 883 -21.86 31.97 -6.32
N ALA A 884 -21.60 32.31 -7.58
CA ALA A 884 -22.62 32.81 -8.51
C ALA A 884 -23.54 31.72 -9.10
N THR A 885 -23.24 30.43 -8.89
CA THR A 885 -24.08 29.35 -9.44
C THR A 885 -25.40 29.18 -8.67
N GLU A 886 -26.49 28.90 -9.39
CA GLU A 886 -27.79 28.60 -8.79
C GLU A 886 -27.73 27.38 -7.86
N LEU A 887 -26.92 26.36 -8.23
CA LEU A 887 -26.71 25.16 -7.42
C LEU A 887 -26.08 25.49 -6.08
N TYR A 888 -25.04 26.34 -6.04
CA TYR A 888 -24.42 26.77 -4.79
C TYR A 888 -25.41 27.54 -3.90
N ALA A 889 -26.18 28.46 -4.48
CA ALA A 889 -27.20 29.21 -3.75
C ALA A 889 -28.28 28.28 -3.16
N ALA A 890 -28.74 27.29 -3.93
CA ALA A 890 -29.70 26.29 -3.46
C ALA A 890 -29.14 25.44 -2.32
N GLN A 891 -27.89 24.97 -2.41
CA GLN A 891 -27.25 24.20 -1.33
C GLN A 891 -27.05 25.05 -0.06
N LEU A 892 -26.73 26.33 -0.21
CA LEU A 892 -26.57 27.26 0.92
C LEU A 892 -27.88 27.46 1.70
N GLU A 893 -29.03 27.46 1.02
CA GLU A 893 -30.35 27.55 1.66
C GLU A 893 -30.74 26.28 2.42
N LEU A 894 -30.23 25.11 2.02
CA LEU A 894 -30.50 23.82 2.67
C LEU A 894 -29.70 23.58 3.95
N LEU A 895 -28.70 24.42 4.26
CA LEU A 895 -27.92 24.30 5.48
C LEU A 895 -28.77 24.60 6.72
N ALA A 896 -28.93 23.60 7.58
CA ALA A 896 -29.68 23.71 8.85
C ALA A 896 -29.13 24.81 9.78
N ARG A 897 -27.84 25.15 9.66
CA ARG A 897 -27.19 26.26 10.38
C ARG A 897 -26.23 26.99 9.43
N LYS A 898 -26.62 28.19 8.98
CA LYS A 898 -25.75 29.06 8.20
C LYS A 898 -24.61 29.61 9.08
N PRO A 899 -23.38 29.77 8.56
CA PRO A 899 -22.29 30.39 9.30
C PRO A 899 -22.67 31.82 9.74
N ARG A 900 -22.24 32.22 10.94
CA ARG A 900 -22.55 33.55 11.51
C ARG A 900 -21.97 34.69 10.67
N GLU A 901 -20.85 34.45 9.99
CA GLU A 901 -20.24 35.37 9.05
C GLU A 901 -20.32 34.79 7.63
N PRO A 902 -21.16 35.32 6.74
CA PRO A 902 -21.31 34.82 5.37
C PRO A 902 -19.99 34.85 4.57
N SER A 903 -19.08 35.79 4.86
CA SER A 903 -17.76 35.89 4.22
C SER A 903 -16.78 34.78 4.59
N SER A 904 -17.08 33.96 5.61
CA SER A 904 -16.19 32.86 6.03
C SER A 904 -16.14 31.71 5.01
N LEU A 905 -17.25 31.43 4.32
CA LEU A 905 -17.31 30.34 3.31
C LEU A 905 -16.46 30.65 2.08
N PRO A 906 -16.58 31.82 1.40
CA PRO A 906 -15.73 32.11 0.26
C PRO A 906 -14.23 32.13 0.61
N LYS A 907 -13.86 32.66 1.79
CA LYS A 907 -12.46 32.64 2.25
C LYS A 907 -11.92 31.23 2.43
N ALA A 908 -12.72 30.33 3.02
CA ALA A 908 -12.35 28.92 3.18
C ALA A 908 -12.20 28.21 1.83
N LEU A 909 -13.09 28.50 0.88
CA LEU A 909 -13.06 27.93 -0.46
C LEU A 909 -11.84 28.41 -1.25
N VAL A 910 -11.48 29.71 -1.18
CA VAL A 910 -10.26 30.22 -1.81
C VAL A 910 -9.03 29.51 -1.24
N ALA A 911 -8.94 29.40 0.10
CA ALA A 911 -7.84 28.70 0.74
C ALA A 911 -7.72 27.23 0.32
N LEU A 912 -8.84 26.52 0.14
CA LEU A 912 -8.86 25.13 -0.35
C LEU A 912 -8.53 25.00 -1.83
N VAL A 913 -8.96 25.96 -2.67
CA VAL A 913 -8.62 25.98 -4.10
C VAL A 913 -7.13 26.23 -4.30
N GLU A 914 -6.52 27.08 -3.47
CA GLU A 914 -5.08 27.38 -3.52
C GLU A 914 -4.23 26.22 -2.98
N ALA A 915 -4.59 25.67 -1.82
CA ALA A 915 -3.77 24.65 -1.15
C ALA A 915 -4.11 23.20 -1.56
N GLY A 916 -5.31 22.95 -2.08
CA GLY A 916 -5.83 21.61 -2.40
C GLY A 916 -6.15 20.76 -1.17
N THR A 917 -5.26 20.67 -0.19
CA THR A 917 -5.43 19.89 1.05
C THR A 917 -4.98 20.70 2.27
N LEU A 918 -5.83 20.81 3.29
CA LEU A 918 -5.57 21.61 4.51
C LEU A 918 -6.03 20.91 5.79
N PRO A 919 -5.28 21.04 6.91
CA PRO A 919 -5.78 20.73 8.24
C PRO A 919 -7.05 21.52 8.55
N LEU A 920 -7.99 20.91 9.30
CA LEU A 920 -9.26 21.57 9.64
C LEU A 920 -9.04 22.85 10.45
N THR A 921 -8.01 22.86 11.31
CA THR A 921 -7.62 24.01 12.14
C THR A 921 -7.09 25.16 11.30
N ALA A 922 -6.17 24.87 10.37
CA ALA A 922 -5.66 25.85 9.40
C ALA A 922 -6.79 26.43 8.52
N LEU A 923 -7.72 25.59 8.07
CA LEU A 923 -8.88 26.02 7.28
C LEU A 923 -9.78 26.98 8.07
N ALA A 924 -10.06 26.65 9.34
CA ALA A 924 -10.84 27.50 10.23
C ALA A 924 -10.16 28.85 10.45
N GLU A 925 -8.86 28.86 10.72
CA GLU A 925 -8.06 30.08 10.91
C GLU A 925 -8.12 30.99 9.67
N ARG A 926 -7.89 30.45 8.47
CA ARG A 926 -7.97 31.19 7.19
C ARG A 926 -9.38 31.73 6.91
N ALA A 927 -10.40 31.08 7.43
CA ALA A 927 -11.80 31.51 7.33
C ALA A 927 -12.23 32.51 8.43
N GLY A 928 -11.33 32.88 9.35
CA GLY A 928 -11.63 33.74 10.50
C GLY A 928 -12.44 33.04 11.60
N GLN A 929 -12.45 31.71 11.63
CA GLN A 929 -13.16 30.91 12.61
C GLN A 929 -12.21 30.41 13.71
N PRO A 930 -12.67 30.29 14.97
CA PRO A 930 -11.88 29.66 16.04
C PRO A 930 -11.56 28.19 15.73
N ALA A 931 -10.33 27.75 16.04
CA ALA A 931 -9.88 26.37 15.84
C ALA A 931 -10.80 25.32 16.52
N SER A 932 -11.44 25.67 17.63
CA SER A 932 -12.40 24.80 18.33
C SER A 932 -13.67 24.46 17.53
N ARG A 933 -13.95 25.21 16.45
CA ARG A 933 -15.09 24.97 15.54
C ARG A 933 -14.70 24.29 14.23
N ALA A 934 -13.43 23.94 14.05
CA ALA A 934 -12.86 23.41 12.81
C ALA A 934 -13.65 22.21 12.24
N HIS A 935 -13.93 21.18 13.05
CA HIS A 935 -14.69 20.00 12.63
C HIS A 935 -16.10 20.33 12.17
N GLY A 936 -16.83 21.15 12.92
CA GLY A 936 -18.20 21.55 12.57
C GLY A 936 -18.25 22.42 11.30
N PHE A 937 -17.25 23.30 11.13
CA PHE A 937 -17.14 24.14 9.95
C PHE A 937 -16.80 23.33 8.69
N ALA A 938 -15.88 22.37 8.79
CA ALA A 938 -15.55 21.44 7.70
C ALA A 938 -16.74 20.57 7.30
N ALA A 939 -17.51 20.06 8.27
CA ALA A 939 -18.74 19.32 7.99
C ALA A 939 -19.78 20.20 7.27
N THR A 940 -19.87 21.48 7.61
CA THR A 940 -20.76 22.44 6.94
C THR A 940 -20.32 22.68 5.49
N LEU A 941 -19.02 22.83 5.23
CA LEU A 941 -18.47 22.95 3.87
C LEU A 941 -18.70 21.67 3.05
N ALA A 942 -18.48 20.49 3.65
CA ALA A 942 -18.73 19.21 2.99
C ALA A 942 -20.22 19.04 2.65
N GLN A 943 -21.13 19.41 3.55
CA GLN A 943 -22.57 19.41 3.28
C GLN A 943 -22.95 20.38 2.15
N LEU A 944 -22.27 21.52 2.06
CA LEU A 944 -22.53 22.54 1.03
C LEU A 944 -22.05 22.10 -0.36
N LEU A 945 -20.93 21.40 -0.45
CA LEU A 945 -20.30 21.05 -1.74
C LEU A 945 -20.55 19.61 -2.20
N ASN A 946 -20.64 18.63 -1.29
CA ASN A 946 -20.86 17.24 -1.66
C ASN A 946 -22.35 17.03 -1.99
N TYR A 947 -22.69 17.15 -3.27
CA TYR A 947 -24.06 17.03 -3.77
C TYR A 947 -24.19 15.77 -4.64
N ASP A 948 -25.37 15.14 -4.61
CA ASP A 948 -25.73 13.99 -5.45
C ASP A 948 -24.72 12.82 -5.46
N GLY A 949 -24.09 12.56 -4.29
CA GLY A 949 -23.14 11.46 -4.12
C GLY A 949 -21.71 11.74 -4.61
N ALA A 950 -21.45 12.91 -5.21
CA ALA A 950 -20.10 13.33 -5.58
C ALA A 950 -19.33 13.86 -4.36
N GLN A 951 -18.10 13.38 -4.18
CA GLN A 951 -17.25 13.69 -3.03
C GLN A 951 -16.25 14.81 -3.34
N ILE A 952 -16.73 16.05 -3.47
CA ILE A 952 -15.89 17.21 -3.75
C ILE A 952 -14.93 17.53 -2.60
N LEU A 953 -15.42 17.43 -1.37
CA LEU A 953 -14.64 17.57 -0.14
C LEU A 953 -14.56 16.22 0.57
N GLU A 954 -13.33 15.80 0.86
CA GLU A 954 -13.01 14.56 1.54
C GLU A 954 -12.32 14.88 2.87
N ILE A 955 -12.88 14.43 3.99
CA ILE A 955 -12.15 14.36 5.26
C ILE A 955 -11.28 13.09 5.20
N LEU A 956 -9.96 13.26 5.28
CA LEU A 956 -9.02 12.14 5.18
C LEU A 956 -9.13 11.20 6.40
N PRO A 957 -8.61 9.96 6.33
CA PRO A 957 -8.70 8.98 7.42
C PRO A 957 -8.08 9.42 8.76
N ASP A 958 -7.25 10.47 8.76
CA ASP A 958 -6.72 11.10 9.97
C ASP A 958 -7.77 11.91 10.75
N ASN A 959 -8.95 12.12 10.17
CA ASN A 959 -10.08 12.91 10.68
C ASN A 959 -9.70 14.35 11.08
N ARG A 960 -8.65 14.87 10.45
CA ARG A 960 -8.00 16.16 10.77
C ARG A 960 -7.63 16.97 9.54
N THR A 961 -7.66 16.36 8.36
CA THR A 961 -7.31 17.00 7.10
C THR A 961 -8.50 16.97 6.14
N LEU A 962 -8.77 18.10 5.49
CA LEU A 962 -9.76 18.24 4.43
C LEU A 962 -9.06 18.38 3.08
N ARG A 963 -9.49 17.59 2.09
CA ARG A 963 -9.04 17.65 0.71
C ARG A 963 -10.15 18.14 -0.20
N LEU A 964 -9.81 19.02 -1.14
CA LEU A 964 -10.65 19.44 -2.25
C LEU A 964 -10.29 18.71 -3.55
N HIS A 965 -11.26 18.04 -4.14
CA HIS A 965 -11.17 17.45 -5.48
C HIS A 965 -11.57 18.49 -6.52
N ARG A 966 -10.61 19.33 -6.94
CA ARG A 966 -10.86 20.51 -7.79
C ARG A 966 -11.51 20.17 -9.14
N ALA A 967 -11.15 19.06 -9.77
CA ALA A 967 -11.77 18.64 -11.05
C ALA A 967 -13.27 18.37 -10.89
N GLN A 968 -13.65 17.64 -9.83
CA GLN A 968 -15.05 17.36 -9.50
C GLN A 968 -15.82 18.64 -9.14
N LEU A 969 -15.16 19.59 -8.46
CA LEU A 969 -15.76 20.92 -8.21
C LEU A 969 -16.11 21.64 -9.51
N ILE A 970 -15.17 21.68 -10.46
CA ILE A 970 -15.37 22.35 -11.75
C ILE A 970 -16.47 21.67 -12.56
N GLU A 971 -16.49 20.33 -12.59
CA GLU A 971 -17.48 19.55 -13.32
C GLU A 971 -18.88 19.70 -12.72
N GLN A 972 -19.05 19.45 -11.42
CA GLN A 972 -20.36 19.46 -10.75
C GLN A 972 -21.04 20.83 -10.81
N PHE A 973 -20.27 21.92 -10.67
CA PHE A 973 -20.79 23.27 -10.66
C PHE A 973 -20.68 23.98 -12.02
N GLY A 974 -20.23 23.28 -13.08
CA GLY A 974 -20.15 23.83 -14.44
C GLY A 974 -19.21 25.05 -14.57
N LEU A 975 -18.06 25.04 -13.87
CA LEU A 975 -17.19 26.22 -13.71
C LEU A 975 -16.13 26.39 -14.82
N ARG A 976 -16.30 25.73 -15.97
CA ARG A 976 -15.38 25.82 -17.11
C ARG A 976 -15.29 27.26 -17.60
N THR A 977 -14.10 27.71 -17.98
CA THR A 977 -13.92 29.03 -18.61
C THR A 977 -14.75 29.06 -19.90
N PRO A 978 -15.59 30.08 -20.14
CA PRO A 978 -16.32 30.22 -21.41
C PRO A 978 -15.39 30.44 -22.60
#